data_AF-A0A835YB78-F1
#
_entry.id   AF-A0A835YB78-F1
#
_cell.length_a   1.000
_cell.length_b   1.000
_cell.length_c   1.000
_cell.angle_alpha   90.00
_cell.angle_beta   90.00
_cell.angle_gamma   90.00
#
_symmetry.space_group_name_H-M   'P 1'
#
loop_
_entity.id
_entity.type
_entity.pdbx_description
1 polymer ?
#
loop_
_entity_poly.entity_id
_entity_poly.type
_entity_poly.pdbx_seq_one_letter_code
_entity_poly.pdbx_strand_id
1 'polypeptide(L)'
;MLTEPRLLKRGYGSRGGLSGAVRSLWAPSAAIRYAFYASLLLMGYIFGAGFNIGGRSGTPQPLLTADASSSGGGPDGASWGRGQGSGALGALGVARRALERGLSQMGSGSSIKASSDADLEAALAEFQPDVPLASPDRTLRFSVCNGFANQRIAVLYGSVLAQRLGRSLVLPVLIDNGLQRSDANVNSNEHNQVPFADLYDQAHFIRTMARAGLRVLGPDQAPAPDAYERVALEGLGWSVATPLQQTYNDTAHLQVSCPLFKMQGGDLRPEDDALMWAALDGLRPNPEASALVDQMTAAIVRLGAQLRASGGRASAQAEGQAVAGTGASAGYNFIHLRIENDWVQHCERWEAIHDGIVRDNCYNNTDAIGERLALFGFSNATTLYVGSYWQDVEPGRKERAMAQLAAQGYRVVTSAEVLPLVAAGKTGAGGGLAGRGREYMAMLEYFVGMRSDRFIGNSVSTFAALALLERRHAGRWAAYYNGGNIPLASVLPPLHRLPWVFTYNSWSPGYDYMLKAAVRSANAHRSLKPYCIFSGSEAEREANGSLSIRQWLLEQNVTIITHKPAWRDTLLAKAKSRAKENVQHSHLFKTPDMLVSTFQRVDLPVVPVLDQYTYVLYTDADVFFRRPIRLDDFGLPLPRSVSMSFEFVNMFPYNAGVFVANLPTMRQNYDAFIAMMLADDPGNEGLYYTNFGPADQGILNKFYESDLKSRMLSQAFNTKPYNPYDPGAFIVHFHGPKPHEFLSFLTTGKCDFFTVCEAAFLNSLCAYTDEWVEYVPDELVALRLEDTCTWMEKPAVVEVFKKKWGLTAKPAATQENQGKALEGDHLRSIASAEDGGQYYSDTFGATDQKRVSRMRRALTAQRQRLAAAQAALRLKKEKKLEKLMLQRLKGEGDKKTGETASEEGKASGGKRIRGHRGKKKTQGGTDSKVQQQQQQGAQPTKTEKPKVQPKQEIKRQSFDNAKAVTVDEKALDAAWGSASS
;
A
#
# COMPACT_ATOMS: atom_id res chain seq x y z
N MET A 1 8.23 1.70 48.80
CA MET A 1 9.06 2.65 49.57
C MET A 1 9.99 3.35 48.59
N LEU A 2 9.71 4.64 48.31
CA LEU A 2 10.59 5.80 48.05
C LEU A 2 12.05 5.51 47.60
N THR A 3 12.67 6.12 46.57
CA THR A 3 12.68 7.55 46.15
C THR A 3 13.48 7.75 44.83
N GLU A 4 13.25 8.88 44.16
CA GLU A 4 13.91 9.48 42.97
C GLU A 4 15.45 9.62 43.01
N PRO A 5 16.08 10.06 41.89
CA PRO A 5 17.09 11.11 42.02
C PRO A 5 16.96 12.30 41.04
N ARG A 6 17.35 13.46 41.59
CA ARG A 6 17.39 14.81 41.02
C ARG A 6 18.57 15.05 40.07
N LEU A 7 18.30 15.95 39.12
CA LEU A 7 19.22 16.66 38.22
C LEU A 7 20.24 17.56 38.96
N LEU A 8 21.48 17.58 38.45
CA LEU A 8 22.57 18.49 38.83
C LEU A 8 22.88 19.46 37.67
N LYS A 9 22.93 20.76 38.03
CA LYS A 9 23.39 21.91 37.21
C LYS A 9 24.92 22.06 37.28
N ARG A 10 25.54 22.45 36.15
CA ARG A 10 26.74 23.30 35.97
C ARG A 10 26.61 23.87 34.53
N GLY A 11 26.82 25.13 34.16
CA GLY A 11 27.57 26.27 34.70
C GLY A 11 28.41 26.85 33.54
N TYR A 12 28.58 28.18 33.47
CA TYR A 12 29.24 29.05 32.45
C TYR A 12 28.26 29.76 31.50
N GLY A 13 28.30 31.07 31.25
CA GLY A 13 29.18 32.15 31.71
C GLY A 13 28.65 33.49 31.15
N SER A 14 28.88 34.58 31.88
CA SER A 14 28.32 35.93 31.73
C SER A 14 29.03 36.84 30.73
N ARG A 15 28.26 37.70 30.04
CA ARG A 15 28.53 39.11 29.64
C ARG A 15 27.18 39.67 29.14
N GLY A 16 26.47 40.55 29.86
CA GLY A 16 26.64 42.01 29.91
C GLY A 16 26.04 42.65 28.64
N GLY A 17 25.03 43.51 28.62
CA GLY A 17 24.22 44.19 29.63
C GLY A 17 23.10 44.99 28.91
N LEU A 18 22.50 45.93 29.65
CA LEU A 18 21.47 46.93 29.30
C LEU A 18 20.00 46.57 29.58
N SER A 19 19.48 47.40 30.48
CA SER A 19 18.21 47.46 31.16
C SER A 19 17.08 48.06 30.32
N GLY A 20 15.86 47.60 30.56
CA GLY A 20 14.63 48.31 30.18
C GLY A 20 13.40 47.65 30.80
N ALA A 21 12.93 48.21 31.90
CA ALA A 21 11.76 47.76 32.65
C ALA A 21 10.45 48.10 31.93
N VAL A 22 9.51 47.15 31.79
CA VAL A 22 8.06 47.45 31.72
C VAL A 22 7.26 46.35 32.42
N ARG A 23 6.33 46.82 33.24
CA ARG A 23 5.39 46.08 34.10
C ARG A 23 4.35 45.29 33.29
N SER A 24 3.90 44.21 33.93
CA SER A 24 2.71 43.42 33.63
C SER A 24 1.43 44.26 33.50
N LEU A 25 0.70 44.09 32.40
CA LEU A 25 -0.73 44.42 32.29
C LEU A 25 -1.46 43.33 31.48
N TRP A 26 -2.33 42.61 32.18
CA TRP A 26 -3.65 42.10 31.79
C TRP A 26 -3.90 41.70 30.33
N ALA A 27 -4.07 40.40 30.10
CA ALA A 27 -4.62 39.85 28.87
C ALA A 27 -6.14 40.17 28.77
N PRO A 28 -6.65 40.66 27.61
CA PRO A 28 -8.07 40.90 27.43
C PRO A 28 -8.82 39.61 27.09
N SER A 29 -10.06 39.53 27.58
CA SER A 29 -10.99 38.42 27.36
C SER A 29 -11.41 38.28 25.89
N ALA A 30 -11.85 37.06 25.53
CA ALA A 30 -12.17 36.64 24.15
C ALA A 30 -13.18 37.54 23.41
N ALA A 31 -13.99 38.33 24.12
CA ALA A 31 -14.96 39.24 23.52
C ALA A 31 -14.31 40.40 22.73
N ILE A 32 -13.15 40.90 23.16
CA ILE A 32 -12.44 42.01 22.48
C ILE A 32 -11.77 41.53 21.18
N ARG A 33 -11.36 40.25 21.11
CA ARG A 33 -10.80 39.66 19.89
C ARG A 33 -11.85 39.50 18.79
N TYR A 34 -13.09 39.15 19.15
CA TYR A 34 -14.19 39.05 18.19
C TYR A 34 -14.64 40.42 17.67
N ALA A 35 -14.64 41.45 18.52
CA ALA A 35 -14.93 42.82 18.08
C ALA A 35 -13.87 43.33 17.08
N PHE A 36 -12.58 43.02 17.32
CA PHE A 36 -11.50 43.41 16.41
C PHE A 36 -11.57 42.69 15.05
N TYR A 37 -11.92 41.40 15.04
CA TYR A 37 -12.13 40.65 13.79
C TYR A 37 -13.38 41.11 13.01
N ALA A 38 -14.46 41.46 13.70
CA ALA A 38 -15.65 42.04 13.07
C ALA A 38 -15.36 43.42 12.46
N SER A 39 -14.54 44.25 13.10
CA SER A 39 -14.11 45.55 12.56
C SER A 39 -13.20 45.42 11.34
N LEU A 40 -12.35 44.39 11.26
CA LEU A 40 -11.51 44.11 10.09
C LEU A 40 -12.32 43.59 8.91
N LEU A 41 -13.35 42.77 9.15
CA LEU A 41 -14.28 42.32 8.11
C LEU A 41 -15.15 43.48 7.59
N LEU A 42 -15.54 44.42 8.45
CA LEU A 42 -16.30 45.60 8.05
C LEU A 42 -15.45 46.60 7.25
N MET A 43 -14.16 46.76 7.60
CA MET A 43 -13.20 47.57 6.82
C MET A 43 -12.91 46.95 5.44
N GLY A 44 -12.82 45.61 5.35
CA GLY A 44 -12.68 44.91 4.06
C GLY A 44 -13.89 45.06 3.14
N TYR A 45 -15.09 45.23 3.71
CA TYR A 45 -16.33 45.43 2.94
C TYR A 45 -16.50 46.88 2.45
N ILE A 46 -15.93 47.86 3.16
CA ILE A 46 -16.07 49.29 2.82
C ILE A 46 -15.05 49.74 1.74
N PHE A 47 -13.91 49.05 1.60
CA PHE A 47 -12.89 49.37 0.58
C PHE A 47 -12.96 48.49 -0.69
N GLY A 48 -13.97 47.62 -0.80
CA GLY A 48 -14.14 46.68 -1.92
C GLY A 48 -15.09 47.13 -3.04
N ALA A 49 -15.26 48.44 -3.26
CA ALA A 49 -16.10 48.96 -4.33
C ALA A 49 -15.29 49.85 -5.28
N GLY A 50 -14.84 49.26 -6.38
CA GLY A 50 -14.33 49.98 -7.54
C GLY A 50 -13.09 49.34 -8.16
N PHE A 51 -13.27 48.30 -8.97
CA PHE A 51 -12.69 48.17 -10.30
C PHE A 51 -13.20 46.88 -10.94
N ASN A 52 -13.73 47.02 -12.15
CA ASN A 52 -14.49 46.03 -12.91
C ASN A 52 -13.59 45.54 -14.06
N ILE A 53 -13.05 44.31 -14.01
CA ILE A 53 -12.53 43.58 -15.17
C ILE A 53 -12.85 42.09 -14.98
N GLY A 54 -13.51 41.51 -15.99
CA GLY A 54 -14.23 40.23 -15.94
C GLY A 54 -13.36 38.99 -15.70
N GLY A 55 -13.91 38.09 -14.88
CA GLY A 55 -13.37 36.75 -14.65
C GLY A 55 -13.90 35.72 -15.65
N ARG A 56 -12.99 34.90 -16.18
CA ARG A 56 -13.27 33.54 -16.67
C ARG A 56 -12.67 32.57 -15.66
N SER A 57 -13.46 31.58 -15.26
CA SER A 57 -13.06 30.44 -14.45
C SER A 57 -12.05 29.56 -15.20
N GLY A 58 -10.85 29.41 -14.65
CA GLY A 58 -9.78 28.57 -15.17
C GLY A 58 -9.47 27.40 -14.24
N THR A 59 -9.35 26.22 -14.82
CA THR A 59 -8.68 25.03 -14.26
C THR A 59 -7.21 25.32 -13.94
N PRO A 60 -6.59 24.64 -12.95
CA PRO A 60 -5.26 25.00 -12.49
C PRO A 60 -4.17 24.57 -13.48
N GLN A 61 -3.40 25.55 -13.98
CA GLN A 61 -2.10 25.36 -14.61
C GLN A 61 -0.97 25.46 -13.57
N PRO A 62 0.10 24.65 -13.65
CA PRO A 62 1.38 24.97 -13.04
C PRO A 62 2.23 25.84 -13.98
N LEU A 63 2.79 26.92 -13.43
CA LEU A 63 3.60 27.96 -14.08
C LEU A 63 4.92 27.42 -14.67
N LEU A 64 5.01 27.41 -15.99
CA LEU A 64 6.21 27.74 -16.77
C LEU A 64 5.73 28.50 -18.02
N THR A 65 5.92 29.82 -18.05
CA THR A 65 5.46 30.69 -19.15
C THR A 65 6.50 30.76 -20.26
N ALA A 66 6.06 30.51 -21.50
CA ALA A 66 6.60 31.11 -22.71
C ALA A 66 5.42 31.51 -23.61
N ASP A 67 5.34 32.78 -23.96
CA ASP A 67 4.31 33.38 -24.80
C ASP A 67 4.33 32.85 -26.23
N ALA A 68 3.17 32.45 -26.76
CA ALA A 68 2.83 32.56 -28.18
C ALA A 68 1.31 32.37 -28.39
N SER A 69 0.70 33.38 -28.99
CA SER A 69 -0.70 33.42 -29.41
C SER A 69 -0.92 32.71 -30.76
N SER A 70 -1.92 31.83 -30.87
CA SER A 70 -2.71 31.70 -32.10
C SER A 70 -4.01 30.91 -31.88
N SER A 71 -5.08 31.48 -32.43
CA SER A 71 -6.47 31.02 -32.52
C SER A 71 -6.70 29.81 -33.45
N GLY A 72 -7.70 28.97 -33.17
CA GLY A 72 -8.39 28.19 -34.20
C GLY A 72 -9.17 26.94 -33.75
N GLY A 73 -10.51 27.04 -33.83
CA GLY A 73 -11.57 26.02 -34.05
C GLY A 73 -11.37 24.51 -33.81
N GLY A 74 -12.26 23.91 -33.00
CA GLY A 74 -12.56 22.47 -32.96
C GLY A 74 -13.46 22.00 -34.12
N PRO A 75 -13.66 20.68 -34.32
CA PRO A 75 -14.81 20.02 -33.68
C PRO A 75 -14.65 18.52 -33.27
N ASP A 76 -15.49 18.15 -32.30
CA ASP A 76 -16.26 16.91 -32.03
C ASP A 76 -15.76 15.49 -32.36
N GLY A 77 -15.73 14.66 -31.31
CA GLY A 77 -16.58 13.45 -31.19
C GLY A 77 -16.07 12.13 -31.78
N ALA A 78 -15.42 11.27 -30.97
CA ALA A 78 -15.32 9.83 -31.27
C ALA A 78 -15.29 8.96 -30.00
N SER A 79 -16.33 8.13 -29.83
CA SER A 79 -16.45 7.09 -28.81
C SER A 79 -15.64 5.85 -29.20
N TRP A 80 -14.77 5.37 -28.32
CA TRP A 80 -14.03 4.11 -28.51
C TRP A 80 -14.62 2.98 -27.66
N GLY A 81 -15.08 1.91 -28.33
CA GLY A 81 -15.53 0.67 -27.70
C GLY A 81 -14.35 -0.17 -27.19
N ARG A 82 -14.46 -0.68 -25.96
CA ARG A 82 -13.50 -1.63 -25.37
C ARG A 82 -13.76 -3.05 -25.87
N GLY A 83 -12.79 -3.63 -26.58
CA GLY A 83 -12.78 -5.04 -26.98
C GLY A 83 -12.48 -5.98 -25.81
N GLN A 84 -13.24 -7.07 -25.71
CA GLN A 84 -13.05 -8.15 -24.75
C GLN A 84 -11.90 -9.07 -25.17
N GLY A 85 -10.88 -9.21 -24.31
CA GLY A 85 -9.77 -10.15 -24.47
C GLY A 85 -9.55 -10.97 -23.21
N SER A 86 -10.47 -11.86 -22.87
CA SER A 86 -10.44 -12.61 -21.59
C SER A 86 -9.86 -14.04 -21.69
N GLY A 87 -9.27 -14.43 -22.83
CA GLY A 87 -8.81 -15.82 -23.06
C GLY A 87 -7.30 -16.08 -22.91
N ALA A 88 -6.44 -15.06 -23.04
CA ALA A 88 -5.00 -15.26 -23.24
C ALA A 88 -4.12 -15.20 -21.97
N LEU A 89 -4.66 -14.77 -20.82
CA LEU A 89 -3.85 -14.47 -19.62
C LEU A 89 -3.36 -15.71 -18.85
N GLY A 90 -3.95 -16.89 -19.07
CA GLY A 90 -3.58 -18.13 -18.37
C GLY A 90 -2.26 -18.77 -18.87
N ALA A 91 -1.96 -18.66 -20.17
CA ALA A 91 -0.80 -19.34 -20.78
C ALA A 91 0.52 -18.61 -20.52
N LEU A 92 0.51 -17.28 -20.46
CA LEU A 92 1.71 -16.44 -20.21
C LEU A 92 2.28 -16.62 -18.78
N GLY A 93 1.44 -16.93 -17.79
CA GLY A 93 1.86 -17.12 -16.39
C GLY A 93 2.63 -18.42 -16.12
N VAL A 94 2.54 -19.41 -17.01
CA VAL A 94 3.29 -20.68 -16.90
C VAL A 94 4.64 -20.56 -17.61
N ALA A 95 4.69 -19.92 -18.78
CA ALA A 95 5.94 -19.63 -19.51
C ALA A 95 6.89 -18.72 -18.70
N ARG A 96 6.35 -17.70 -18.01
CA ARG A 96 7.12 -16.81 -17.15
C ARG A 96 7.80 -17.54 -15.98
N ARG A 97 7.14 -18.52 -15.36
CA ARG A 97 7.70 -19.32 -14.25
C ARG A 97 8.73 -20.35 -14.69
N ALA A 98 8.73 -20.77 -15.96
CA ALA A 98 9.79 -21.58 -16.54
C ALA A 98 11.04 -20.70 -16.84
N LEU A 99 10.82 -19.47 -17.31
CA LEU A 99 11.89 -18.49 -17.58
C LEU A 99 12.59 -18.01 -16.29
N GLU A 100 11.82 -17.71 -15.23
CA GLU A 100 12.36 -17.26 -13.93
C GLU A 100 13.17 -18.37 -13.21
N ARG A 101 12.83 -19.65 -13.41
CA ARG A 101 13.63 -20.78 -12.93
C ARG A 101 14.91 -21.01 -13.74
N GLY A 102 14.87 -20.77 -15.05
CA GLY A 102 16.06 -20.83 -15.91
C GLY A 102 17.08 -19.73 -15.57
N LEU A 103 16.61 -18.52 -15.29
CA LEU A 103 17.48 -17.37 -14.98
C LEU A 103 18.14 -17.48 -13.60
N SER A 104 17.52 -18.15 -12.63
CA SER A 104 18.11 -18.36 -11.29
C SER A 104 19.22 -19.43 -11.26
N GLN A 105 19.34 -20.27 -12.30
CA GLN A 105 20.37 -21.32 -12.38
C GLN A 105 21.64 -20.90 -13.14
N MET A 106 21.68 -19.72 -13.77
CA MET A 106 22.86 -19.24 -14.52
C MET A 106 23.86 -18.42 -13.68
N GLY A 107 23.72 -18.40 -12.35
CA GLY A 107 24.62 -17.72 -11.44
C GLY A 107 25.83 -18.55 -11.00
N SER A 108 26.80 -18.80 -11.89
CA SER A 108 28.21 -18.97 -11.49
C SER A 108 29.13 -18.85 -12.71
N GLY A 109 30.29 -18.21 -12.50
CA GLY A 109 31.09 -17.56 -13.53
C GLY A 109 31.61 -18.47 -14.65
N SER A 110 31.25 -18.12 -15.88
CA SER A 110 32.08 -18.38 -17.06
C SER A 110 32.32 -17.05 -17.76
N SER A 111 33.58 -16.71 -17.98
CA SER A 111 34.00 -15.54 -18.75
C SER A 111 33.49 -15.69 -20.19
N ILE A 112 32.51 -14.87 -20.57
CA ILE A 112 32.01 -14.78 -21.93
C ILE A 112 32.98 -13.88 -22.71
N LYS A 113 33.62 -14.43 -23.75
CA LYS A 113 34.36 -13.62 -24.73
C LYS A 113 33.37 -12.70 -25.45
N ALA A 114 33.76 -11.45 -25.69
CA ALA A 114 32.95 -10.47 -26.42
C ALA A 114 32.48 -11.08 -27.76
N SER A 115 31.16 -11.14 -27.93
CA SER A 115 30.51 -11.67 -29.13
C SER A 115 30.70 -10.67 -30.28
N SER A 116 31.06 -11.17 -31.46
CA SER A 116 31.16 -10.36 -32.68
C SER A 116 29.77 -9.85 -33.13
N ASP A 117 29.71 -8.81 -33.96
CA ASP A 117 28.43 -8.33 -34.54
C ASP A 117 27.68 -9.44 -35.29
N ALA A 118 28.41 -10.41 -35.85
CA ALA A 118 27.85 -11.60 -36.48
C ALA A 118 27.10 -12.51 -35.50
N ASP A 119 27.56 -12.62 -34.25
CA ASP A 119 26.89 -13.41 -33.22
C ASP A 119 25.60 -12.72 -32.73
N LEU A 120 25.57 -11.38 -32.75
CA LEU A 120 24.37 -10.61 -32.45
C LEU A 120 23.31 -10.80 -33.54
N GLU A 121 23.70 -10.69 -34.80
CA GLU A 121 22.81 -10.93 -35.94
C GLU A 121 22.32 -12.39 -35.98
N ALA A 122 23.18 -13.37 -35.69
CA ALA A 122 22.78 -14.78 -35.60
C ALA A 122 21.76 -15.02 -34.46
N ALA A 123 21.98 -14.42 -33.28
CA ALA A 123 21.05 -14.52 -32.16
C ALA A 123 19.72 -13.81 -32.41
N LEU A 124 19.72 -12.73 -33.20
CA LEU A 124 18.51 -12.05 -33.65
C LEU A 124 17.78 -12.84 -34.74
N ALA A 125 18.51 -13.54 -35.62
CA ALA A 125 17.93 -14.36 -36.69
C ALA A 125 17.27 -15.66 -36.17
N GLU A 126 17.78 -16.24 -35.08
CA GLU A 126 17.18 -17.42 -34.43
C GLU A 126 15.90 -17.08 -33.65
N PHE A 127 15.74 -15.81 -33.27
CA PHE A 127 14.56 -15.32 -32.56
C PHE A 127 13.56 -14.71 -33.55
N GLN A 128 12.52 -15.45 -33.92
CA GLN A 128 11.36 -14.89 -34.63
C GLN A 128 10.37 -14.36 -33.59
N PRO A 129 10.32 -13.05 -33.31
CA PRO A 129 9.28 -12.52 -32.43
C PRO A 129 7.91 -12.73 -33.08
N ASP A 130 6.93 -13.15 -32.28
CA ASP A 130 5.52 -13.22 -32.71
C ASP A 130 4.95 -11.85 -33.14
N VAL A 131 5.66 -10.76 -32.81
CA VAL A 131 5.33 -9.39 -33.18
C VAL A 131 6.32 -8.91 -34.25
N PRO A 132 5.87 -8.53 -35.46
CA PRO A 132 6.76 -7.98 -36.47
C PRO A 132 7.46 -6.73 -35.93
N LEU A 133 8.80 -6.75 -35.95
CA LEU A 133 9.61 -5.61 -35.56
C LEU A 133 9.39 -4.46 -36.53
N ALA A 134 9.41 -3.22 -36.01
CA ALA A 134 9.34 -2.02 -36.84
C ALA A 134 10.39 -2.04 -37.97
N SER A 135 10.04 -1.45 -39.12
CA SER A 135 10.97 -1.29 -40.23
C SER A 135 12.17 -0.44 -39.79
N PRO A 136 13.41 -0.77 -40.21
CA PRO A 136 14.56 0.10 -40.01
C PRO A 136 14.39 1.48 -40.67
N ASP A 137 13.51 1.61 -41.67
CA ASP A 137 13.26 2.87 -42.41
C ASP A 137 12.45 3.89 -41.60
N ARG A 138 11.91 3.49 -40.44
CA ARG A 138 11.19 4.39 -39.54
C ARG A 138 11.85 4.40 -38.17
N THR A 139 12.46 5.51 -37.80
CA THR A 139 13.25 5.61 -36.55
C THR A 139 12.75 6.70 -35.63
N LEU A 140 12.93 6.49 -34.32
CA LEU A 140 12.78 7.51 -33.28
C LEU A 140 14.12 7.69 -32.55
N ARG A 141 14.64 8.91 -32.59
CA ARG A 141 15.77 9.38 -31.78
C ARG A 141 15.25 10.36 -30.72
N PHE A 142 15.90 10.43 -29.57
CA PHE A 142 15.62 11.46 -28.57
C PHE A 142 16.86 11.91 -27.82
N SER A 143 16.84 13.13 -27.30
CA SER A 143 17.81 13.61 -26.30
C SER A 143 17.45 13.09 -24.91
N VAL A 144 18.43 12.91 -24.02
CA VAL A 144 18.16 12.59 -22.60
C VAL A 144 18.19 13.84 -21.72
N CYS A 145 17.50 13.76 -20.58
CA CYS A 145 17.42 14.82 -19.59
C CYS A 145 18.57 14.75 -18.58
N ASN A 146 18.74 15.83 -17.84
CA ASN A 146 19.78 15.96 -16.86
C ASN A 146 19.71 14.93 -15.70
N GLY A 147 20.85 14.34 -15.33
CA GLY A 147 21.02 13.44 -14.19
C GLY A 147 20.78 11.96 -14.49
N PHE A 148 21.60 11.07 -13.91
CA PHE A 148 21.67 9.64 -14.23
C PHE A 148 20.32 8.93 -14.25
N ALA A 149 19.53 9.08 -13.18
CA ALA A 149 18.23 8.41 -13.08
C ALA A 149 17.20 8.99 -14.06
N ASN A 150 17.25 10.30 -14.32
CA ASN A 150 16.38 10.95 -15.31
C ASN A 150 16.72 10.50 -16.73
N GLN A 151 18.00 10.26 -17.05
CA GLN A 151 18.41 9.67 -18.32
C GLN A 151 17.88 8.25 -18.48
N ARG A 152 17.95 7.41 -17.42
CA ARG A 152 17.33 6.09 -17.42
C ARG A 152 15.84 6.21 -17.71
N ILE A 153 15.12 7.02 -16.94
CA ILE A 153 13.68 7.23 -17.09
C ILE A 153 13.34 7.72 -18.52
N ALA A 154 14.12 8.64 -19.09
CA ALA A 154 13.97 9.08 -20.48
C ALA A 154 14.11 7.91 -21.48
N VAL A 155 15.02 6.97 -21.24
CA VAL A 155 15.12 5.74 -22.06
C VAL A 155 13.87 4.87 -21.97
N LEU A 156 13.24 4.74 -20.80
CA LEU A 156 11.95 4.02 -20.68
C LEU A 156 10.85 4.71 -21.50
N TYR A 157 10.66 6.03 -21.31
CA TYR A 157 9.62 6.78 -22.03
C TYR A 157 9.86 6.75 -23.54
N GLY A 158 11.12 6.94 -23.96
CA GLY A 158 11.50 6.89 -25.36
C GLY A 158 11.32 5.50 -26.00
N SER A 159 11.55 4.43 -25.25
CA SER A 159 11.29 3.05 -25.70
C SER A 159 9.80 2.81 -25.96
N VAL A 160 8.95 3.22 -25.01
CA VAL A 160 7.48 3.10 -25.15
C VAL A 160 6.97 3.98 -26.28
N LEU A 161 7.50 5.20 -26.43
CA LEU A 161 7.13 6.09 -27.52
C LEU A 161 7.53 5.48 -28.89
N ALA A 162 8.73 4.92 -29.01
CA ALA A 162 9.18 4.24 -30.22
C ALA A 162 8.24 3.06 -30.58
N GLN A 163 7.91 2.22 -29.60
CA GLN A 163 7.00 1.09 -29.82
C GLN A 163 5.61 1.55 -30.28
N ARG A 164 5.04 2.58 -29.64
CA ARG A 164 3.72 3.12 -29.99
C ARG A 164 3.65 3.72 -31.37
N LEU A 165 4.72 4.39 -31.80
CA LEU A 165 4.80 5.01 -33.12
C LEU A 165 5.13 3.99 -34.22
N GLY A 166 5.37 2.72 -33.87
CA GLY A 166 5.81 1.69 -34.81
C GLY A 166 7.18 2.03 -35.42
N ARG A 167 8.10 2.53 -34.58
CA ARG A 167 9.44 3.01 -34.99
C ARG A 167 10.54 2.21 -34.30
N SER A 168 11.65 2.05 -35.00
CA SER A 168 12.90 1.55 -34.44
C SER A 168 13.50 2.62 -33.51
N LEU A 169 13.88 2.22 -32.30
CA LEU A 169 14.51 3.10 -31.34
C LEU A 169 16.00 3.30 -31.70
N VAL A 170 16.46 4.54 -31.78
CA VAL A 170 17.89 4.87 -31.91
C VAL A 170 18.45 5.16 -30.52
N LEU A 171 19.54 4.49 -30.15
CA LEU A 171 20.15 4.68 -28.84
C LEU A 171 20.55 6.16 -28.63
N PRO A 172 20.19 6.77 -27.49
CA PRO A 172 20.54 8.15 -27.23
C PRO A 172 22.02 8.28 -26.88
N VAL A 173 22.57 9.46 -27.14
CA VAL A 173 23.83 9.90 -26.52
C VAL A 173 23.50 10.36 -25.10
N LEU A 174 24.29 9.92 -24.13
CA LEU A 174 24.07 10.18 -22.71
C LEU A 174 24.84 11.43 -22.26
N ILE A 175 24.52 11.93 -21.07
CA ILE A 175 25.19 13.07 -20.42
C ILE A 175 26.11 12.53 -19.31
N ASP A 176 27.37 12.94 -19.28
CA ASP A 176 28.37 12.50 -18.27
C ASP A 176 28.51 13.48 -17.09
N ASN A 177 28.10 14.73 -17.27
CA ASN A 177 28.01 15.70 -16.19
C ASN A 177 26.68 16.44 -16.20
N GLY A 178 25.82 16.01 -15.28
CA GLY A 178 24.45 16.48 -15.16
C GLY A 178 24.14 17.29 -13.89
N LEU A 179 25.03 18.16 -13.44
CA LEU A 179 24.78 18.95 -12.24
C LEU A 179 23.72 20.04 -12.47
N GLN A 180 22.61 20.03 -11.73
CA GLN A 180 21.50 20.97 -11.89
C GLN A 180 21.52 22.06 -10.80
N ARG A 181 22.23 23.17 -11.04
CA ARG A 181 22.26 24.29 -10.09
C ARG A 181 21.11 25.28 -10.23
N SER A 182 20.33 25.19 -11.30
CA SER A 182 19.18 26.06 -11.57
C SER A 182 18.06 25.26 -12.23
N ASP A 183 16.92 25.91 -12.47
CA ASP A 183 15.80 25.29 -13.21
C ASP A 183 16.08 25.18 -14.71
N ALA A 184 17.20 25.70 -15.20
CA ALA A 184 17.64 25.46 -16.55
C ALA A 184 17.99 23.98 -16.74
N ASN A 185 17.36 23.34 -17.72
CA ASN A 185 17.72 22.00 -18.13
C ASN A 185 19.18 21.99 -18.60
N VAL A 186 20.00 21.13 -18.00
CA VAL A 186 21.30 20.80 -18.59
C VAL A 186 21.04 19.82 -19.71
N ASN A 187 21.08 20.34 -20.93
CA ASN A 187 20.97 19.54 -22.14
C ASN A 187 22.35 18.97 -22.51
N SER A 188 22.34 17.86 -23.25
CA SER A 188 23.54 17.31 -23.86
C SER A 188 24.15 18.33 -24.84
N ASN A 189 25.43 18.61 -24.70
CA ASN A 189 26.25 19.43 -25.59
C ASN A 189 27.56 18.69 -25.92
N GLU A 190 28.38 19.25 -26.79
CA GLU A 190 29.61 18.61 -27.27
C GLU A 190 30.63 18.30 -26.16
N HIS A 191 30.51 18.91 -24.98
CA HIS A 191 31.48 18.79 -23.89
C HIS A 191 31.02 17.91 -22.73
N ASN A 192 29.75 17.45 -22.72
CA ASN A 192 29.22 16.63 -21.64
C ASN A 192 28.51 15.36 -22.13
N GLN A 193 28.78 14.95 -23.38
CA GLN A 193 28.20 13.77 -24.00
C GLN A 193 29.08 12.53 -23.84
N VAL A 194 28.45 11.38 -23.61
CA VAL A 194 29.11 10.06 -23.65
C VAL A 194 28.25 9.06 -24.44
N PRO A 195 28.87 8.17 -25.23
CA PRO A 195 28.18 7.07 -25.89
C PRO A 195 27.37 6.21 -24.92
N PHE A 196 26.27 5.61 -25.39
CA PHE A 196 25.47 4.68 -24.59
C PHE A 196 26.30 3.49 -24.06
N ALA A 197 27.18 2.96 -24.91
CA ALA A 197 28.08 1.85 -24.59
C ALA A 197 29.10 2.16 -23.47
N ASP A 198 29.39 3.44 -23.22
CA ASP A 198 30.35 3.84 -22.18
C ASP A 198 29.77 3.69 -20.77
N LEU A 199 28.43 3.66 -20.64
CA LEU A 199 27.75 3.41 -19.37
C LEU A 199 27.14 2.01 -19.34
N TYR A 200 26.48 1.58 -20.42
CA TYR A 200 25.66 0.37 -20.43
C TYR A 200 26.16 -0.69 -21.40
N ASP A 201 25.83 -1.96 -21.13
CA ASP A 201 26.01 -3.05 -22.08
C ASP A 201 25.03 -2.89 -23.25
N GLN A 202 25.46 -2.16 -24.28
CA GLN A 202 24.69 -1.84 -25.47
C GLN A 202 24.12 -3.10 -26.15
N ALA A 203 24.94 -4.14 -26.31
CA ALA A 203 24.54 -5.37 -26.98
C ALA A 203 23.47 -6.12 -26.16
N HIS A 204 23.60 -6.15 -24.83
CA HIS A 204 22.58 -6.70 -23.95
C HIS A 204 21.27 -5.92 -24.00
N PHE A 205 21.33 -4.57 -24.01
CA PHE A 205 20.14 -3.73 -24.12
C PHE A 205 19.41 -4.00 -25.44
N ILE A 206 20.10 -4.00 -26.58
CA ILE A 206 19.51 -4.28 -27.91
C ILE A 206 18.80 -5.64 -27.91
N ARG A 207 19.45 -6.71 -27.45
CA ARG A 207 18.84 -8.05 -27.39
C ARG A 207 17.62 -8.11 -26.47
N THR A 208 17.67 -7.43 -25.34
CA THR A 208 16.58 -7.41 -24.35
C THR A 208 15.36 -6.70 -24.91
N MET A 209 15.56 -5.57 -25.58
CA MET A 209 14.47 -4.82 -26.22
C MET A 209 13.90 -5.54 -27.43
N ALA A 210 14.73 -6.21 -28.24
CA ALA A 210 14.26 -7.04 -29.36
C ALA A 210 13.32 -8.16 -28.89
N ARG A 211 13.64 -8.82 -27.76
CA ARG A 211 12.76 -9.81 -27.13
C ARG A 211 11.44 -9.23 -26.62
N ALA A 212 11.43 -7.95 -26.29
CA ALA A 212 10.23 -7.20 -25.91
C ALA A 212 9.48 -6.60 -27.12
N GLY A 213 9.88 -6.95 -28.35
CA GLY A 213 9.23 -6.49 -29.58
C GLY A 213 9.61 -5.08 -30.01
N LEU A 214 10.73 -4.53 -29.53
CA LEU A 214 11.25 -3.23 -29.97
C LEU A 214 12.60 -3.38 -30.65
N ARG A 215 12.69 -2.99 -31.93
CA ARG A 215 13.97 -2.88 -32.65
C ARG A 215 14.73 -1.69 -32.10
N VAL A 216 16.00 -1.91 -31.76
CA VAL A 216 16.92 -0.87 -31.28
C VAL A 216 18.13 -0.81 -32.21
N LEU A 217 18.53 0.39 -32.63
CA LEU A 217 19.65 0.65 -33.53
C LEU A 217 20.83 1.26 -32.76
N GLY A 218 22.02 0.74 -33.02
CA GLY A 218 23.29 1.34 -32.59
C GLY A 218 23.62 2.64 -33.36
N PRO A 219 24.61 3.42 -32.90
CA PRO A 219 25.03 4.65 -33.58
C PRO A 219 25.48 4.46 -35.04
N ASP A 220 26.05 3.30 -35.36
CA ASP A 220 26.52 2.87 -36.68
C ASP A 220 25.38 2.49 -37.64
N GLN A 221 24.24 2.08 -37.10
CA GLN A 221 23.04 1.70 -37.86
C GLN A 221 22.03 2.84 -37.96
N ALA A 222 22.24 3.94 -37.22
CA ALA A 222 21.33 5.06 -37.19
C ALA A 222 21.44 5.91 -38.47
N PRO A 223 20.32 6.42 -39.00
CA PRO A 223 20.34 7.49 -40.01
C PRO A 223 21.25 8.65 -39.62
N ALA A 224 21.76 9.37 -40.63
CA ALA A 224 22.57 10.56 -40.40
C ALA A 224 21.76 11.62 -39.60
N PRO A 225 22.38 12.40 -38.69
CA PRO A 225 21.66 13.35 -37.83
C PRO A 225 20.81 14.41 -38.56
N ASP A 226 21.14 14.73 -39.80
CA ASP A 226 20.41 15.65 -40.69
C ASP A 226 19.19 15.01 -41.37
N ALA A 227 19.06 13.68 -41.36
CA ALA A 227 17.90 12.97 -41.88
C ALA A 227 16.65 13.05 -40.97
N TYR A 228 16.80 13.58 -39.75
CA TYR A 228 15.73 13.62 -38.75
C TYR A 228 14.94 14.92 -38.79
N GLU A 229 13.61 14.79 -38.80
CA GLU A 229 12.72 15.89 -38.47
C GLU A 229 12.70 16.09 -36.95
N ARG A 230 13.01 17.32 -36.50
CA ARG A 230 13.14 17.65 -35.08
C ARG A 230 11.83 18.18 -34.52
N VAL A 231 11.37 17.59 -33.42
CA VAL A 231 10.12 17.95 -32.75
C VAL A 231 10.36 18.24 -31.27
N ALA A 232 9.99 19.45 -30.84
CA ALA A 232 10.01 19.83 -29.42
C ALA A 232 8.75 19.30 -28.72
N LEU A 233 8.90 18.44 -27.72
CA LEU A 233 7.78 17.84 -26.98
C LEU A 233 7.07 18.84 -26.06
N GLU A 234 7.70 19.96 -25.74
CA GLU A 234 7.15 21.03 -24.90
C GLU A 234 5.84 21.58 -25.47
N GLY A 235 5.71 21.70 -26.80
CA GLY A 235 4.53 22.21 -27.47
C GLY A 235 3.38 21.21 -27.62
N LEU A 236 3.60 19.92 -27.33
CA LEU A 236 2.62 18.85 -27.54
C LEU A 236 1.84 18.45 -26.28
N GLY A 237 2.10 19.13 -25.15
CA GLY A 237 1.45 18.84 -23.87
C GLY A 237 2.04 17.62 -23.16
N TRP A 238 1.20 16.96 -22.34
CA TRP A 238 1.62 15.88 -21.42
C TRP A 238 1.33 14.45 -21.91
N SER A 239 0.67 14.32 -23.07
CA SER A 239 0.38 13.05 -23.74
C SER A 239 0.85 13.14 -25.18
N VAL A 240 2.14 12.89 -25.40
CA VAL A 240 2.78 13.20 -26.70
C VAL A 240 2.60 12.11 -27.74
N ALA A 241 2.23 10.89 -27.36
CA ALA A 241 2.16 9.76 -28.28
C ALA A 241 1.11 9.97 -29.39
N THR A 242 -0.11 10.40 -29.03
CA THR A 242 -1.19 10.61 -30.00
C THR A 242 -0.90 11.79 -30.95
N PRO A 243 -0.50 12.99 -30.48
CA PRO A 243 -0.11 14.09 -31.36
C PRO A 243 1.02 13.70 -32.31
N LEU A 244 2.06 13.02 -31.81
CA LEU A 244 3.17 12.58 -32.66
C LEU A 244 2.70 11.60 -33.74
N GLN A 245 1.84 10.65 -33.37
CA GLN A 245 1.28 9.67 -34.30
C GLN A 245 0.39 10.34 -35.36
N GLN A 246 -0.35 11.39 -35.01
CA GLN A 246 -1.26 12.06 -35.94
C GLN A 246 -0.53 13.01 -36.89
N THR A 247 0.40 13.81 -36.37
CA THR A 247 1.08 14.85 -37.15
C THR A 247 2.25 14.30 -37.95
N TYR A 248 2.96 13.30 -37.42
CA TYR A 248 4.23 12.82 -37.97
C TYR A 248 4.18 11.34 -38.33
N ASN A 249 3.04 10.82 -38.74
CA ASN A 249 2.95 9.42 -39.18
C ASN A 249 3.86 9.17 -40.40
N ASP A 250 3.84 10.07 -41.38
CA ASP A 250 4.50 9.85 -42.67
C ASP A 250 5.99 10.23 -42.65
N THR A 251 6.47 10.86 -41.57
CA THR A 251 7.88 11.17 -41.38
C THR A 251 8.69 9.88 -41.15
N ALA A 252 9.72 9.63 -41.95
CA ALA A 252 10.58 8.46 -41.79
C ALA A 252 11.37 8.50 -40.46
N HIS A 253 12.09 9.58 -40.19
CA HIS A 253 12.98 9.68 -39.04
C HIS A 253 12.60 10.86 -38.15
N LEU A 254 12.21 10.57 -36.90
CA LEU A 254 11.85 11.59 -35.92
C LEU A 254 12.92 11.73 -34.86
N GLN A 255 13.29 12.96 -34.54
CA GLN A 255 14.09 13.29 -33.39
C GLN A 255 13.28 14.17 -32.43
N VAL A 256 13.02 13.68 -31.22
CA VAL A 256 12.26 14.42 -30.21
C VAL A 256 13.18 14.99 -29.12
N SER A 257 12.74 16.05 -28.45
CA SER A 257 13.34 16.49 -27.18
C SER A 257 13.14 15.42 -26.08
N CYS A 258 13.69 15.65 -24.88
CA CYS A 258 13.69 14.63 -23.84
C CYS A 258 12.27 14.17 -23.46
N PRO A 259 11.97 12.85 -23.52
CA PRO A 259 10.63 12.33 -23.28
C PRO A 259 10.29 12.14 -21.79
N LEU A 260 11.19 12.52 -20.88
CA LEU A 260 10.99 12.41 -19.43
C LEU A 260 9.68 13.09 -19.01
N PHE A 261 8.78 12.32 -18.38
CA PHE A 261 7.47 12.77 -17.90
C PHE A 261 6.53 13.33 -18.98
N LYS A 262 6.78 13.05 -20.26
CA LYS A 262 5.92 13.45 -21.39
C LYS A 262 4.80 12.46 -21.72
N MET A 263 4.65 11.41 -20.90
CA MET A 263 3.48 10.56 -20.88
C MET A 263 2.99 10.46 -19.43
N GLN A 264 1.73 10.77 -19.22
CA GLN A 264 1.12 10.66 -17.90
C GLN A 264 0.78 9.21 -17.58
N GLY A 265 0.51 8.95 -16.31
CA GLY A 265 0.08 7.63 -15.86
C GLY A 265 -1.18 7.10 -16.55
N GLY A 266 -2.07 7.97 -17.03
CA GLY A 266 -3.25 7.59 -17.80
C GLY A 266 -2.95 7.24 -19.27
N ASP A 267 -1.80 7.70 -19.79
CA ASP A 267 -1.37 7.37 -21.14
C ASP A 267 -0.74 5.99 -21.20
N LEU A 268 -0.13 5.52 -20.11
CA LEU A 268 0.52 4.21 -20.03
C LEU A 268 -0.51 3.09 -20.07
N ARG A 269 -0.28 2.12 -20.95
CA ARG A 269 -1.15 0.97 -21.17
C ARG A 269 -0.57 -0.28 -20.50
N PRO A 270 -1.42 -1.25 -20.14
CA PRO A 270 -1.04 -2.56 -19.61
C PRO A 270 0.16 -3.26 -20.27
N GLU A 271 0.28 -3.14 -21.59
CA GLU A 271 1.33 -3.72 -22.42
C GLU A 271 2.68 -3.00 -22.30
N ASP A 272 2.68 -1.71 -21.96
CA ASP A 272 3.93 -0.94 -21.83
C ASP A 272 4.75 -1.41 -20.63
N ASP A 273 4.12 -1.98 -19.58
CA ASP A 273 4.81 -2.49 -18.39
C ASP A 273 5.91 -3.48 -18.75
N ALA A 274 5.63 -4.43 -19.66
CA ALA A 274 6.59 -5.46 -20.04
C ALA A 274 7.80 -4.83 -20.76
N LEU A 275 7.55 -3.85 -21.64
CA LEU A 275 8.61 -3.11 -22.32
C LEU A 275 9.43 -2.27 -21.35
N MET A 276 8.79 -1.58 -20.41
CA MET A 276 9.48 -0.76 -19.41
C MET A 276 10.37 -1.61 -18.51
N TRP A 277 9.91 -2.79 -18.08
CA TRP A 277 10.75 -3.72 -17.33
C TRP A 277 11.89 -4.28 -18.17
N ALA A 278 11.64 -4.62 -19.45
CA ALA A 278 12.71 -5.03 -20.37
C ALA A 278 13.78 -3.94 -20.55
N ALA A 279 13.36 -2.67 -20.67
CA ALA A 279 14.28 -1.54 -20.75
C ALA A 279 15.13 -1.41 -19.47
N LEU A 280 14.52 -1.48 -18.29
CA LEU A 280 15.23 -1.45 -17.02
C LEU A 280 16.22 -2.61 -16.87
N ASP A 281 15.79 -3.83 -17.21
CA ASP A 281 16.60 -5.04 -17.16
C ASP A 281 17.77 -5.00 -18.16
N GLY A 282 17.55 -4.35 -19.31
CA GLY A 282 18.55 -4.15 -20.36
C GLY A 282 19.58 -3.07 -20.02
N LEU A 283 19.21 -2.07 -19.21
CA LEU A 283 20.09 -0.97 -18.77
C LEU A 283 21.10 -1.43 -17.70
N ARG A 284 21.85 -2.49 -17.99
CA ARG A 284 22.93 -3.03 -17.14
C ARG A 284 24.23 -2.28 -17.39
N PRO A 285 25.10 -2.11 -16.37
CA PRO A 285 26.42 -1.54 -16.57
C PRO A 285 27.17 -2.29 -17.66
N ASN A 286 27.98 -1.59 -18.44
CA ASN A 286 28.92 -2.24 -19.33
C ASN A 286 29.92 -3.13 -18.53
N PRO A 287 30.66 -4.04 -19.19
CA PRO A 287 31.54 -4.97 -18.48
C PRO A 287 32.57 -4.30 -17.56
N GLU A 288 33.14 -3.16 -17.98
CA GLU A 288 34.09 -2.39 -17.17
C GLU A 288 33.42 -1.83 -15.90
N ALA A 289 32.29 -1.15 -16.05
CA ALA A 289 31.53 -0.61 -14.95
C ALA A 289 31.03 -1.71 -14.01
N SER A 290 30.57 -2.84 -14.54
CA SER A 290 30.18 -4.00 -13.72
C SER A 290 31.34 -4.48 -12.86
N ALA A 291 32.54 -4.60 -13.43
CA ALA A 291 33.74 -5.00 -12.68
C ALA A 291 34.11 -3.96 -11.61
N LEU A 292 33.94 -2.66 -11.88
CA LEU A 292 34.12 -1.62 -10.87
C LEU A 292 33.09 -1.72 -9.74
N VAL A 293 31.81 -2.00 -10.04
CA VAL A 293 30.79 -2.26 -9.02
C VAL A 293 31.15 -3.49 -8.17
N ASP A 294 31.67 -4.56 -8.78
CA ASP A 294 32.16 -5.75 -8.04
C ASP A 294 33.28 -5.37 -7.07
N GLN A 295 34.25 -4.59 -7.53
CA GLN A 295 35.37 -4.12 -6.73
C GLN A 295 34.92 -3.18 -5.59
N MET A 296 34.00 -2.26 -5.87
CA MET A 296 33.41 -1.37 -4.86
C MET A 296 32.69 -2.19 -3.77
N THR A 297 31.84 -3.14 -4.17
CA THR A 297 31.15 -4.04 -3.23
C THR A 297 32.15 -4.82 -2.36
N ALA A 298 33.21 -5.39 -2.95
CA ALA A 298 34.23 -6.10 -2.20
C ALA A 298 35.00 -5.18 -1.23
N ALA A 299 35.32 -3.96 -1.65
CA ALA A 299 35.98 -2.96 -0.82
C ALA A 299 35.11 -2.52 0.37
N ILE A 300 33.81 -2.32 0.17
CA ILE A 300 32.84 -2.01 1.25
C ILE A 300 32.83 -3.11 2.30
N VAL A 301 32.72 -4.37 1.88
CA VAL A 301 32.72 -5.53 2.79
C VAL A 301 34.03 -5.63 3.57
N ARG A 302 35.17 -5.41 2.91
CA ARG A 302 36.50 -5.41 3.55
C ARG A 302 36.64 -4.30 4.59
N LEU A 303 36.26 -3.07 4.24
CA LEU A 303 36.27 -1.93 5.18
C LEU A 303 35.34 -2.19 6.36
N GLY A 304 34.16 -2.75 6.10
CA GLY A 304 33.23 -3.18 7.13
C GLY A 304 33.80 -4.21 8.10
N ALA A 305 34.56 -5.19 7.60
CA ALA A 305 35.27 -6.16 8.43
C ALA A 305 36.41 -5.51 9.25
N GLN A 306 37.14 -4.56 8.67
CA GLN A 306 38.18 -3.81 9.38
C GLN A 306 37.61 -2.96 10.52
N LEU A 307 36.51 -2.24 10.28
CA LEU A 307 35.80 -1.46 11.30
C LEU A 307 35.29 -2.35 12.45
N ARG A 308 34.87 -3.59 12.13
CA ARG A 308 34.50 -4.59 13.14
C ARG A 308 35.69 -5.03 13.99
N ALA A 309 36.84 -5.29 13.35
CA ALA A 309 38.04 -5.71 14.03
C ALA A 309 38.64 -4.59 14.90
N SER A 310 38.58 -3.33 14.45
CA SER A 310 39.13 -2.18 15.19
C SER A 310 38.21 -1.70 16.33
N GLY A 311 36.90 -1.90 16.23
CA GLY A 311 35.91 -1.55 17.26
C GLY A 311 35.94 -2.44 18.53
N GLY A 312 37.02 -3.20 18.77
CA GLY A 312 37.13 -4.21 19.81
C GLY A 312 36.88 -3.74 21.25
N ARG A 313 36.18 -4.60 22.01
CA ARG A 313 35.78 -4.56 23.44
C ARG A 313 34.68 -3.60 23.88
N ALA A 314 34.53 -2.40 23.32
CA ALA A 314 33.50 -1.46 23.83
C ALA A 314 32.05 -1.83 23.45
N SER A 315 31.82 -2.52 22.31
CA SER A 315 30.46 -2.87 21.86
C SER A 315 29.96 -4.26 22.28
N ALA A 316 30.82 -5.13 22.81
CA ALA A 316 30.46 -6.52 23.14
C ALA A 316 29.40 -6.62 24.27
N GLN A 317 29.22 -5.56 25.08
CA GLN A 317 28.16 -5.51 26.10
C GLN A 317 26.79 -5.08 25.54
N ALA A 318 26.73 -4.41 24.39
CA ALA A 318 25.46 -3.98 23.77
C ALA A 318 24.83 -5.07 22.88
N GLU A 319 25.61 -6.05 22.41
CA GLU A 319 25.12 -7.15 21.57
C GLU A 319 24.30 -8.22 22.32
N GLY A 320 24.28 -8.20 23.66
CA GLY A 320 23.58 -9.19 24.49
C GLY A 320 22.04 -9.15 24.43
N GLN A 321 21.44 -8.16 23.77
CA GLN A 321 19.99 -8.05 23.57
C GLN A 321 19.57 -8.00 22.09
N ALA A 322 20.51 -8.11 21.15
CA ALA A 322 20.15 -8.20 19.74
C ALA A 322 19.50 -9.56 19.47
N VAL A 323 18.22 -9.53 19.11
CA VAL A 323 17.35 -10.66 18.79
C VAL A 323 18.11 -11.74 18.01
N ALA A 324 18.16 -12.96 18.57
CA ALA A 324 18.96 -14.10 18.14
C ALA A 324 18.61 -14.71 16.76
N GLY A 325 18.02 -13.93 15.83
CA GLY A 325 17.42 -14.44 14.59
C GLY A 325 18.19 -14.21 13.30
N THR A 326 19.17 -13.30 13.24
CA THR A 326 19.85 -13.00 11.97
C THR A 326 21.34 -12.90 12.20
N GLY A 327 22.06 -13.98 11.90
CA GLY A 327 23.53 -13.94 11.82
C GLY A 327 23.93 -12.75 10.94
N ALA A 328 24.85 -11.92 11.43
CA ALA A 328 25.32 -10.75 10.71
C ALA A 328 25.80 -11.17 9.32
N SER A 329 25.07 -10.79 8.28
CA SER A 329 25.48 -11.06 6.90
C SER A 329 26.85 -10.42 6.68
N ALA A 330 27.70 -11.08 5.90
CA ALA A 330 28.94 -10.47 5.42
C ALA A 330 28.68 -9.32 4.43
N GLY A 331 27.41 -9.00 4.14
CA GLY A 331 26.99 -7.95 3.23
C GLY A 331 27.00 -6.55 3.85
N TYR A 332 26.31 -5.64 3.20
CA TYR A 332 26.19 -4.25 3.59
C TYR A 332 24.79 -3.72 3.31
N ASN A 333 24.40 -2.72 4.09
CA ASN A 333 23.23 -1.89 3.87
C ASN A 333 23.64 -0.63 3.08
N PHE A 334 22.73 -0.09 2.29
CA PHE A 334 22.98 1.10 1.47
C PHE A 334 21.97 2.20 1.81
N ILE A 335 22.47 3.41 2.01
CA ILE A 335 21.65 4.62 2.03
C ILE A 335 22.06 5.56 0.90
N HIS A 336 21.07 5.99 0.10
CA HIS A 336 21.22 7.12 -0.80
C HIS A 336 20.83 8.41 -0.06
N LEU A 337 21.83 9.13 0.43
CA LEU A 337 21.61 10.34 1.24
C LEU A 337 21.71 11.58 0.35
N ARG A 338 20.57 12.22 0.10
CA ARG A 338 20.49 13.45 -0.70
C ARG A 338 20.62 14.67 0.20
N ILE A 339 21.83 15.24 0.23
CA ILE A 339 22.23 16.37 1.07
C ILE A 339 23.17 17.34 0.33
N GLU A 340 23.29 17.18 -0.98
CA GLU A 340 24.05 18.06 -1.86
C GLU A 340 23.49 19.49 -1.83
N ASN A 341 24.32 20.46 -2.18
CA ASN A 341 23.93 21.86 -2.21
C ASN A 341 22.85 22.11 -3.28
N ASP A 342 22.97 21.47 -4.45
CA ASP A 342 21.92 21.50 -5.47
C ASP A 342 20.58 20.94 -4.96
N TRP A 343 20.63 19.90 -4.12
CA TRP A 343 19.46 19.25 -3.57
C TRP A 343 18.72 20.10 -2.54
N VAL A 344 19.44 20.81 -1.67
CA VAL A 344 18.79 21.70 -0.70
C VAL A 344 18.01 22.81 -1.41
N GLN A 345 18.62 23.43 -2.43
CA GLN A 345 17.94 24.42 -3.24
C GLN A 345 16.75 23.82 -4.00
N HIS A 346 16.87 22.57 -4.49
CA HIS A 346 15.75 21.86 -5.10
C HIS A 346 14.61 21.65 -4.11
N CYS A 347 14.89 21.24 -2.87
CA CYS A 347 13.86 21.04 -1.85
C CYS A 347 13.15 22.35 -1.47
N GLU A 348 13.87 23.46 -1.36
CA GLU A 348 13.27 24.79 -1.14
C GLU A 348 12.28 25.14 -2.26
N ARG A 349 12.66 24.90 -3.53
CA ARG A 349 11.76 25.14 -4.68
C ARG A 349 10.59 24.17 -4.69
N TRP A 350 10.84 22.89 -4.41
CA TRP A 350 9.81 21.85 -4.34
C TRP A 350 8.74 22.20 -3.31
N GLU A 351 9.15 22.63 -2.11
CA GLU A 351 8.25 23.02 -1.03
C GLU A 351 7.52 24.35 -1.30
N ALA A 352 8.05 25.20 -2.17
CA ALA A 352 7.43 26.46 -2.59
C ALA A 352 6.33 26.30 -3.67
N ILE A 353 6.15 25.11 -4.27
CA ILE A 353 5.10 24.88 -5.27
C ILE A 353 3.73 24.80 -4.56
N HIS A 354 2.82 25.72 -4.90
CA HIS A 354 1.48 25.80 -4.32
C HIS A 354 0.39 25.30 -5.29
N ASP A 355 0.49 24.05 -5.71
CA ASP A 355 -0.44 23.40 -6.65
C ASP A 355 -1.53 22.56 -5.97
N GLY A 356 -1.72 22.73 -4.66
CA GLY A 356 -2.64 21.93 -3.84
C GLY A 356 -2.11 20.56 -3.44
N ILE A 357 -0.87 20.21 -3.85
CA ILE A 357 -0.17 19.00 -3.42
C ILE A 357 0.77 19.38 -2.27
N VAL A 358 0.68 18.72 -1.11
CA VAL A 358 1.65 18.95 -0.02
C VAL A 358 2.99 18.33 -0.39
N ARG A 359 4.03 19.16 -0.34
CA ARG A 359 5.38 18.87 -0.83
C ARG A 359 6.42 18.92 0.29
N ASP A 360 6.03 18.54 1.50
CA ASP A 360 6.82 18.67 2.74
C ASP A 360 7.79 17.51 3.01
N ASN A 361 8.00 16.64 2.03
CA ASN A 361 8.79 15.42 2.20
C ASN A 361 10.18 15.49 1.56
N CYS A 362 10.57 16.56 0.87
CA CYS A 362 11.85 16.56 0.14
C CYS A 362 13.07 16.45 1.06
N TYR A 363 13.16 17.32 2.08
CA TYR A 363 14.30 17.32 3.02
C TYR A 363 13.95 16.71 4.39
N ASN A 364 12.69 16.32 4.60
CA ASN A 364 12.21 15.81 5.87
C ASN A 364 13.03 14.61 6.38
N ASN A 365 13.25 14.56 7.69
CA ASN A 365 14.02 13.54 8.41
C ASN A 365 15.49 13.35 8.00
N THR A 366 16.04 14.18 7.11
CA THR A 366 17.42 14.06 6.66
C THR A 366 18.41 14.31 7.81
N ASP A 367 18.13 15.30 8.67
CA ASP A 367 18.95 15.58 9.85
C ASP A 367 18.77 14.58 11.00
N ALA A 368 17.73 13.73 10.94
CA ALA A 368 17.42 12.67 11.90
C ALA A 368 17.58 11.27 11.28
N ILE A 369 18.46 11.14 10.28
CA ILE A 369 18.53 9.94 9.45
C ILE A 369 18.84 8.68 10.26
N GLY A 370 19.71 8.77 11.26
CA GLY A 370 20.06 7.62 12.11
C GLY A 370 18.85 7.04 12.84
N GLU A 371 17.99 7.90 13.41
CA GLU A 371 16.75 7.46 14.07
C GLU A 371 15.80 6.80 13.07
N ARG A 372 15.70 7.35 11.85
CA ARG A 372 14.84 6.76 10.81
C ARG A 372 15.32 5.40 10.37
N LEU A 373 16.63 5.18 10.20
CA LEU A 373 17.19 3.88 9.87
C LEU A 373 16.79 2.82 10.90
N ALA A 374 16.84 3.16 12.19
CA ALA A 374 16.44 2.26 13.27
C ALA A 374 14.95 1.85 13.17
N LEU A 375 14.05 2.77 12.82
CA LEU A 375 12.63 2.45 12.60
C LEU A 375 12.42 1.43 11.49
N PHE A 376 13.23 1.50 10.44
CA PHE A 376 13.22 0.56 9.32
C PHE A 376 14.02 -0.71 9.61
N GLY A 377 14.43 -0.96 10.85
CA GLY A 377 15.13 -2.18 11.27
C GLY A 377 16.53 -2.32 10.69
N PHE A 378 17.21 -1.21 10.38
CA PHE A 378 18.62 -1.27 9.99
C PHE A 378 19.49 -1.62 11.19
N SER A 379 20.11 -2.80 11.14
CA SER A 379 21.12 -3.21 12.12
C SER A 379 22.35 -2.31 12.04
N ASN A 380 22.83 -1.86 13.20
CA ASN A 380 24.10 -1.14 13.32
C ASN A 380 25.31 -2.09 13.28
N ALA A 381 25.09 -3.41 13.38
CA ALA A 381 26.15 -4.42 13.24
C ALA A 381 26.56 -4.62 11.76
N THR A 382 25.63 -4.44 10.83
CA THR A 382 25.87 -4.50 9.38
C THR A 382 26.50 -3.19 8.92
N THR A 383 27.51 -3.26 8.06
CA THR A 383 28.14 -2.07 7.46
C THR A 383 27.13 -1.25 6.70
N LEU A 384 27.13 0.07 6.91
CA LEU A 384 26.27 1.01 6.21
C LEU A 384 27.09 1.81 5.20
N TYR A 385 26.90 1.54 3.92
CA TYR A 385 27.44 2.38 2.86
C TYR A 385 26.53 3.60 2.65
N VAL A 386 27.11 4.80 2.73
CA VAL A 386 26.40 6.08 2.52
C VAL A 386 26.84 6.65 1.17
N GLY A 387 25.96 6.52 0.18
CA GLY A 387 26.11 7.12 -1.15
C GLY A 387 25.56 8.55 -1.17
N SER A 388 26.37 9.48 -1.70
CA SER A 388 26.04 10.89 -1.91
C SER A 388 27.09 11.50 -2.84
N TYR A 389 26.78 12.61 -3.51
CA TYR A 389 27.79 13.34 -4.26
C TYR A 389 28.60 14.28 -3.35
N TRP A 390 29.51 13.68 -2.55
CA TRP A 390 30.24 14.35 -1.46
C TRP A 390 31.03 15.60 -1.85
N GLN A 391 31.37 15.78 -3.12
CA GLN A 391 32.08 16.97 -3.62
C GLN A 391 31.19 18.22 -3.64
N ASP A 392 29.86 18.06 -3.67
CA ASP A 392 28.88 19.16 -3.65
C ASP A 392 28.14 19.26 -2.30
N VAL A 393 28.60 18.55 -1.25
CA VAL A 393 28.00 18.63 0.09
C VAL A 393 28.76 19.66 0.92
N GLU A 394 28.03 20.58 1.55
CA GLU A 394 28.60 21.51 2.53
C GLU A 394 29.26 20.74 3.71
N PRO A 395 30.51 21.06 4.09
CA PRO A 395 31.26 20.29 5.10
C PRO A 395 30.55 20.10 6.44
N GLY A 396 29.94 21.15 6.99
CA GLY A 396 29.20 21.08 8.26
C GLY A 396 27.98 20.16 8.17
N ARG A 397 27.26 20.15 7.04
CA ARG A 397 26.14 19.21 6.80
C ARG A 397 26.62 17.78 6.71
N LYS A 398 27.75 17.53 6.02
CA LYS A 398 28.40 16.22 5.98
C LYS A 398 28.75 15.75 7.40
N GLU A 399 29.42 16.58 8.19
CA GLU A 399 29.81 16.26 9.56
C GLU A 399 28.61 15.96 10.45
N ARG A 400 27.55 16.78 10.39
CA ARG A 400 26.31 16.54 11.16
C ARG A 400 25.65 15.21 10.79
N ALA A 401 25.52 14.90 9.50
CA ALA A 401 24.93 13.64 9.05
C ALA A 401 25.75 12.42 9.51
N MET A 402 27.08 12.48 9.40
CA MET A 402 27.97 11.41 9.87
C MET A 402 27.94 11.25 11.38
N ALA A 403 27.92 12.36 12.13
CA ALA A 403 27.81 12.35 13.59
C ALA A 403 26.48 11.73 14.05
N GLN A 404 25.37 12.03 13.39
CA GLN A 404 24.06 11.40 13.65
C GLN A 404 24.09 9.88 13.44
N LEU A 405 24.66 9.41 12.32
CA LEU A 405 24.79 7.98 12.06
C LEU A 405 25.70 7.29 13.08
N ALA A 406 26.84 7.92 13.41
CA ALA A 406 27.77 7.40 14.42
C ALA A 406 27.14 7.36 15.83
N ALA A 407 26.33 8.36 16.20
CA ALA A 407 25.62 8.40 17.47
C ALA A 407 24.60 7.26 17.64
N GLN A 408 24.06 6.75 16.53
CA GLN A 408 23.19 5.56 16.50
C GLN A 408 23.98 4.24 16.36
N GLY A 409 25.31 4.31 16.41
CA GLY A 409 26.22 3.16 16.38
C GLY A 409 26.47 2.58 14.99
N TYR A 410 26.05 3.24 13.91
CA TYR A 410 26.27 2.73 12.56
C TYR A 410 27.75 2.76 12.16
N ARG A 411 28.21 1.66 11.57
CA ARG A 411 29.54 1.53 10.95
C ARG A 411 29.49 2.05 9.53
N VAL A 412 29.81 3.34 9.36
CA VAL A 412 29.66 4.05 8.09
C VAL A 412 30.90 3.86 7.20
N VAL A 413 30.64 3.63 5.91
CA VAL A 413 31.61 3.67 4.82
C VAL A 413 31.06 4.57 3.71
N THR A 414 31.90 5.36 3.05
CA THR A 414 31.49 6.22 1.92
C THR A 414 32.36 5.94 0.69
N SER A 415 32.05 6.60 -0.43
CA SER A 415 32.90 6.54 -1.63
C SER A 415 34.31 7.10 -1.39
N ALA A 416 34.50 8.00 -0.41
CA ALA A 416 35.83 8.54 -0.10
C ALA A 416 36.82 7.47 0.38
N GLU A 417 36.35 6.45 1.11
CA GLU A 417 37.17 5.33 1.57
C GLU A 417 37.23 4.18 0.54
N VAL A 418 36.15 4.00 -0.24
CA VAL A 418 36.04 2.88 -1.18
C VAL A 418 36.84 3.12 -2.47
N LEU A 419 36.73 4.30 -3.07
CA LEU A 419 37.31 4.56 -4.39
C LEU A 419 38.85 4.45 -4.44
N PRO A 420 39.62 4.92 -3.42
CA PRO A 420 41.07 4.72 -3.41
C PRO A 420 41.48 3.23 -3.44
N LEU A 421 40.67 2.36 -2.81
CA LEU A 421 40.93 0.93 -2.77
C LEU A 421 40.65 0.23 -4.10
N VAL A 422 39.67 0.74 -4.86
CA VAL A 422 39.35 0.29 -6.22
C VAL A 422 40.43 0.77 -7.19
N ALA A 423 40.84 2.03 -7.10
CA ALA A 423 41.88 2.61 -7.95
C ALA A 423 43.26 1.97 -7.78
N ALA A 424 43.58 1.46 -6.57
CA ALA A 424 44.82 0.73 -6.31
C ALA A 424 44.84 -0.69 -6.90
N GLY A 425 43.69 -1.22 -7.35
CA GLY A 425 43.60 -2.51 -8.01
C GLY A 425 44.28 -2.48 -9.37
N LYS A 426 45.34 -3.28 -9.56
CA LYS A 426 46.07 -3.42 -10.84
C LYS A 426 45.26 -4.16 -11.91
N THR A 427 44.08 -3.68 -12.29
CA THR A 427 43.37 -4.24 -13.45
C THR A 427 43.94 -3.62 -14.71
N GLY A 428 44.52 -4.45 -15.60
CA GLY A 428 45.13 -4.06 -16.88
C GLY A 428 44.17 -3.51 -17.94
N ALA A 429 42.99 -3.01 -17.55
CA ALA A 429 42.10 -2.22 -18.38
C ALA A 429 42.37 -0.74 -18.05
N GLY A 430 43.23 -0.11 -18.84
CA GLY A 430 43.95 1.14 -18.54
C GLY A 430 43.14 2.44 -18.51
N GLY A 431 41.85 2.41 -18.20
CA GLY A 431 41.04 3.61 -17.98
C GLY A 431 40.56 3.67 -16.53
N GLY A 432 41.42 4.10 -15.60
CA GLY A 432 41.01 4.24 -14.19
C GLY A 432 39.79 5.18 -14.02
N LEU A 433 39.23 5.23 -12.82
CA LEU A 433 38.14 6.18 -12.45
C LEU A 433 38.49 7.66 -12.75
N ALA A 434 39.77 7.98 -12.94
CA ALA A 434 40.24 9.29 -13.33
C ALA A 434 39.70 9.71 -14.70
N GLY A 435 38.97 10.82 -14.74
CA GLY A 435 38.38 11.37 -15.98
C GLY A 435 36.96 10.88 -16.28
N ARG A 436 36.39 9.96 -15.49
CA ARG A 436 34.97 9.61 -15.58
C ARG A 436 34.13 10.72 -14.93
N GLY A 437 33.02 11.09 -15.57
CA GLY A 437 32.14 12.13 -15.08
C GLY A 437 31.24 11.70 -13.91
N ARG A 438 30.45 12.68 -13.45
CA ARG A 438 29.53 12.52 -12.31
C ARG A 438 28.50 11.42 -12.56
N GLU A 439 27.95 11.34 -13.77
CA GLU A 439 26.88 10.38 -14.06
C GLU A 439 27.38 8.94 -14.12
N TYR A 440 28.63 8.73 -14.58
CA TYR A 440 29.30 7.44 -14.46
C TYR A 440 29.45 7.01 -12.99
N MET A 441 29.88 7.92 -12.12
CA MET A 441 29.98 7.65 -10.68
C MET A 441 28.62 7.36 -10.03
N ALA A 442 27.59 8.13 -10.39
CA ALA A 442 26.22 7.89 -9.94
C ALA A 442 25.72 6.51 -10.40
N MET A 443 26.03 6.09 -11.63
CA MET A 443 25.73 4.75 -12.11
C MET A 443 26.40 3.68 -11.25
N LEU A 444 27.70 3.81 -10.95
CA LEU A 444 28.40 2.85 -10.11
C LEU A 444 27.74 2.74 -8.73
N GLU A 445 27.47 3.87 -8.06
CA GLU A 445 26.80 3.88 -6.76
C GLU A 445 25.37 3.33 -6.83
N TYR A 446 24.63 3.58 -7.91
CA TYR A 446 23.31 2.99 -8.14
C TYR A 446 23.38 1.48 -8.10
N PHE A 447 24.29 0.87 -8.87
CA PHE A 447 24.42 -0.58 -8.93
C PHE A 447 25.07 -1.18 -7.68
N VAL A 448 25.90 -0.44 -6.94
CA VAL A 448 26.30 -0.80 -5.57
C VAL A 448 25.07 -0.84 -4.66
N GLY A 449 24.17 0.14 -4.74
CA GLY A 449 22.90 0.13 -4.00
C GLY A 449 21.96 -0.99 -4.45
N MET A 450 21.99 -1.38 -5.73
CA MET A 450 21.25 -2.54 -6.21
C MET A 450 21.79 -3.85 -5.65
N ARG A 451 23.04 -3.93 -5.17
CA ARG A 451 23.63 -5.16 -4.61
C ARG A 451 23.59 -5.24 -3.09
N SER A 452 23.15 -4.20 -2.40
CA SER A 452 23.05 -4.19 -0.95
C SER A 452 21.97 -5.13 -0.40
N ASP A 453 22.10 -5.53 0.86
CA ASP A 453 21.12 -6.35 1.58
C ASP A 453 19.81 -5.54 1.77
N ARG A 454 19.94 -4.30 2.25
CA ARG A 454 18.86 -3.32 2.36
C ARG A 454 19.25 -2.02 1.67
N PHE A 455 18.28 -1.38 1.02
CA PHE A 455 18.43 -0.07 0.38
C PHE A 455 17.42 0.91 0.97
N ILE A 456 17.85 2.11 1.34
CA ILE A 456 16.95 3.20 1.70
C ILE A 456 17.40 4.50 1.06
N GLY A 457 16.47 5.31 0.58
CA GLY A 457 16.81 6.59 -0.04
C GLY A 457 15.77 7.67 0.19
N ASN A 458 15.89 8.75 -0.58
CA ASN A 458 14.95 9.86 -0.58
C ASN A 458 13.82 9.63 -1.59
N SER A 459 12.56 9.74 -1.18
CA SER A 459 11.39 9.46 -2.04
C SER A 459 11.20 10.44 -3.19
N VAL A 460 11.69 11.69 -3.07
CA VAL A 460 11.60 12.73 -4.10
C VAL A 460 12.72 12.58 -5.13
N SER A 461 13.85 11.96 -4.74
CA SER A 461 14.95 11.68 -5.65
C SER A 461 14.58 10.59 -6.66
N THR A 462 14.62 10.91 -7.95
CA THR A 462 14.37 9.94 -9.03
C THR A 462 15.35 8.76 -8.98
N PHE A 463 16.59 8.99 -8.53
CA PHE A 463 17.57 7.93 -8.28
C PHE A 463 17.09 6.91 -7.26
N ALA A 464 16.69 7.36 -6.07
CA ALA A 464 16.27 6.45 -5.02
C ALA A 464 14.88 5.85 -5.30
N ALA A 465 13.97 6.63 -5.91
CA ALA A 465 12.65 6.13 -6.30
C ALA A 465 12.76 5.00 -7.35
N LEU A 466 13.63 5.15 -8.36
CA LEU A 466 13.87 4.12 -9.37
C LEU A 466 14.58 2.89 -8.78
N ALA A 467 15.58 3.07 -7.91
CA ALA A 467 16.24 1.96 -7.22
C ALA A 467 15.25 1.17 -6.34
N LEU A 468 14.37 1.89 -5.62
CA LEU A 468 13.32 1.30 -4.81
C LEU A 468 12.34 0.50 -5.66
N LEU A 469 11.98 1.01 -6.84
CA LEU A 469 11.13 0.32 -7.80
C LEU A 469 11.77 -0.99 -8.28
N GLU A 470 12.98 -0.92 -8.84
CA GLU A 470 13.69 -2.08 -9.39
C GLU A 470 13.99 -3.14 -8.32
N ARG A 471 14.41 -2.73 -7.12
CA ARG A 471 14.67 -3.68 -6.02
C ARG A 471 13.41 -4.40 -5.58
N ARG A 472 12.30 -3.68 -5.39
CA ARG A 472 11.02 -4.30 -4.99
C ARG A 472 10.45 -5.22 -6.06
N HIS A 473 10.68 -4.91 -7.33
CA HIS A 473 10.34 -5.81 -8.44
C HIS A 473 11.14 -7.12 -8.35
N ALA A 474 12.44 -7.02 -8.08
CA ALA A 474 13.33 -8.17 -7.86
C ALA A 474 13.13 -8.87 -6.50
N GLY A 475 12.08 -8.55 -5.73
CA GLY A 475 11.84 -9.14 -4.41
C GLY A 475 12.86 -8.76 -3.33
N ARG A 476 13.65 -7.70 -3.55
CA ARG A 476 14.68 -7.21 -2.63
C ARG A 476 14.17 -6.04 -1.81
N TRP A 477 14.64 -5.95 -0.57
CA TRP A 477 14.20 -4.93 0.38
C TRP A 477 14.62 -3.53 -0.07
N ALA A 478 13.67 -2.59 -0.13
CA ALA A 478 13.93 -1.18 -0.37
C ALA A 478 12.88 -0.25 0.26
N ALA A 479 13.31 0.86 0.86
CA ALA A 479 12.45 1.85 1.53
C ALA A 479 12.91 3.30 1.26
N TYR A 480 12.24 4.27 1.90
CA TYR A 480 12.64 5.68 1.90
C TYR A 480 12.48 6.31 3.29
N TYR A 481 13.37 7.24 3.65
CA TYR A 481 13.49 7.75 5.02
C TYR A 481 12.72 9.06 5.30
N ASN A 482 12.44 9.82 4.25
CA ASN A 482 11.90 11.18 4.30
C ASN A 482 10.37 11.26 4.38
N GLY A 483 9.68 10.12 4.36
CA GLY A 483 8.22 10.07 4.44
C GLY A 483 7.54 10.65 3.18
N GLY A 484 6.26 11.00 3.33
CA GLY A 484 5.43 11.50 2.22
C GLY A 484 5.25 10.52 1.06
N ASN A 485 4.87 11.07 -0.10
CA ASN A 485 4.68 10.32 -1.34
C ASN A 485 6.02 10.02 -2.05
N ILE A 486 5.94 9.22 -3.11
CA ILE A 486 7.02 9.04 -4.09
C ILE A 486 6.53 9.73 -5.37
N PRO A 487 7.02 10.92 -5.73
CA PRO A 487 6.56 11.62 -6.94
C PRO A 487 6.68 10.78 -8.21
N LEU A 488 7.69 9.92 -8.30
CA LEU A 488 7.86 9.01 -9.44
C LEU A 488 6.66 8.05 -9.61
N ALA A 489 5.89 7.78 -8.55
CA ALA A 489 4.71 6.92 -8.61
C ALA A 489 3.53 7.53 -9.39
N SER A 490 3.43 8.86 -9.49
CA SER A 490 2.35 9.51 -10.24
C SER A 490 2.60 9.47 -11.76
N VAL A 491 3.88 9.40 -12.16
CA VAL A 491 4.34 9.41 -13.55
C VAL A 491 4.64 8.00 -14.09
N LEU A 492 5.04 7.05 -13.23
CA LEU A 492 5.20 5.62 -13.55
C LEU A 492 4.25 4.71 -12.73
N PRO A 493 2.92 4.97 -12.72
CA PRO A 493 1.99 4.25 -11.86
C PRO A 493 1.90 2.74 -12.09
N PRO A 494 2.04 2.19 -13.32
CA PRO A 494 1.98 0.74 -13.48
C PRO A 494 3.12 0.00 -12.76
N LEU A 495 4.26 0.70 -12.60
CA LEU A 495 5.45 0.17 -11.95
C LEU A 495 5.40 0.39 -10.43
N HIS A 496 4.98 1.58 -9.98
CA HIS A 496 4.84 1.91 -8.55
C HIS A 496 3.45 1.62 -8.01
N ARG A 497 3.24 0.38 -7.55
CA ARG A 497 1.98 -0.05 -6.95
C ARG A 497 1.93 0.21 -5.43
N LEU A 498 0.81 0.73 -4.96
CA LEU A 498 0.55 0.91 -3.52
C LEU A 498 0.37 -0.47 -2.87
N PRO A 499 1.11 -0.82 -1.80
CA PRO A 499 0.85 -2.04 -1.04
C PRO A 499 -0.57 -2.01 -0.44
N TRP A 500 -1.38 -2.98 -0.84
CA TRP A 500 -2.70 -3.24 -0.29
C TRP A 500 -2.64 -4.49 0.58
N VAL A 501 -3.04 -4.36 1.84
CA VAL A 501 -3.03 -5.44 2.81
C VAL A 501 -4.45 -5.75 3.25
N PHE A 502 -4.78 -7.03 3.37
CA PHE A 502 -6.01 -7.51 3.98
C PHE A 502 -5.72 -8.76 4.82
N THR A 503 -6.61 -9.08 5.74
CA THR A 503 -6.54 -10.31 6.54
C THR A 503 -7.54 -11.33 6.04
N TYR A 504 -7.16 -12.60 6.01
CA TYR A 504 -8.07 -13.69 5.67
C TYR A 504 -7.76 -14.98 6.43
N ASN A 505 -8.73 -15.89 6.49
CA ASN A 505 -8.57 -17.16 7.18
C ASN A 505 -9.12 -18.35 6.40
N SER A 506 -8.81 -19.56 6.84
CA SER A 506 -9.22 -20.80 6.17
C SER A 506 -10.63 -21.31 6.53
N TRP A 507 -11.34 -20.68 7.46
CA TRP A 507 -12.61 -21.17 8.01
C TRP A 507 -13.80 -20.24 7.73
N SER A 508 -13.63 -19.23 6.88
CA SER A 508 -14.70 -18.33 6.43
C SER A 508 -15.04 -18.49 4.93
N PRO A 509 -15.24 -19.71 4.39
CA PRO A 509 -15.46 -19.93 2.95
C PRO A 509 -16.73 -19.24 2.43
N GLY A 510 -17.68 -18.91 3.32
CA GLY A 510 -18.86 -18.10 2.99
C GLY A 510 -18.52 -16.69 2.50
N TYR A 511 -17.28 -16.24 2.63
CA TYR A 511 -16.79 -14.93 2.17
C TYR A 511 -15.84 -15.02 0.98
N ASP A 512 -15.55 -16.22 0.46
CA ASP A 512 -14.59 -16.41 -0.65
C ASP A 512 -14.96 -15.54 -1.86
N TYR A 513 -16.26 -15.45 -2.18
CA TYR A 513 -16.73 -14.68 -3.32
C TYR A 513 -16.49 -13.16 -3.15
N MET A 514 -16.55 -12.64 -1.92
CA MET A 514 -16.22 -11.24 -1.64
C MET A 514 -14.72 -10.97 -1.80
N LEU A 515 -13.89 -11.86 -1.24
CA LEU A 515 -12.44 -11.81 -1.40
C LEU A 515 -12.03 -11.87 -2.88
N LYS A 516 -12.70 -12.72 -3.67
CA LYS A 516 -12.45 -12.82 -5.11
C LYS A 516 -12.74 -11.51 -5.83
N ALA A 517 -13.83 -10.83 -5.49
CA ALA A 517 -14.16 -9.52 -6.05
C ALA A 517 -13.10 -8.46 -5.69
N ALA A 518 -12.67 -8.42 -4.43
CA ALA A 518 -11.62 -7.50 -3.97
C ALA A 518 -10.31 -7.69 -4.78
N VAL A 519 -9.85 -8.94 -4.87
CA VAL A 519 -8.57 -9.25 -5.55
C VAL A 519 -8.67 -9.05 -7.08
N ARG A 520 -9.77 -9.48 -7.71
CA ARG A 520 -9.94 -9.31 -9.16
C ARG A 520 -10.09 -7.84 -9.55
N SER A 521 -10.82 -7.03 -8.78
CA SER A 521 -10.92 -5.59 -9.03
C SER A 521 -9.59 -4.86 -8.80
N ALA A 522 -8.84 -5.19 -7.75
CA ALA A 522 -7.49 -4.66 -7.55
C ALA A 522 -6.55 -5.00 -8.73
N ASN A 523 -6.61 -6.24 -9.21
CA ASN A 523 -5.82 -6.71 -10.36
C ASN A 523 -6.24 -6.03 -11.67
N ALA A 524 -7.53 -5.74 -11.86
CA ALA A 524 -8.03 -5.04 -13.05
C ALA A 524 -7.48 -3.61 -13.14
N HIS A 525 -7.40 -2.89 -12.02
CA HIS A 525 -6.89 -1.51 -11.97
C HIS A 525 -5.36 -1.42 -11.93
N ARG A 526 -4.67 -2.50 -11.57
CA ARG A 526 -3.19 -2.62 -11.58
C ARG A 526 -2.43 -1.58 -10.74
N SER A 527 -3.08 -0.83 -9.87
CA SER A 527 -2.46 0.19 -9.02
C SER A 527 -2.05 -0.33 -7.64
N LEU A 528 -2.53 -1.52 -7.26
CA LEU A 528 -2.32 -2.11 -5.95
C LEU A 528 -1.42 -3.35 -6.02
N LYS A 529 -0.63 -3.58 -4.97
CA LYS A 529 0.14 -4.82 -4.76
C LYS A 529 -0.46 -5.59 -3.57
N PRO A 530 -1.16 -6.73 -3.81
CA PRO A 530 -1.93 -7.40 -2.77
C PRO A 530 -1.05 -8.26 -1.83
N TYR A 531 -1.27 -8.08 -0.53
CA TYR A 531 -0.72 -8.87 0.57
C TYR A 531 -1.86 -9.40 1.45
N CYS A 532 -1.83 -10.71 1.73
CA CYS A 532 -2.82 -11.36 2.60
C CYS A 532 -2.13 -11.84 3.87
N ILE A 533 -2.45 -11.25 5.02
CA ILE A 533 -2.11 -11.82 6.32
C ILE A 533 -3.08 -12.98 6.55
N PHE A 534 -2.56 -14.20 6.48
CA PHE A 534 -3.37 -15.42 6.40
C PHE A 534 -3.26 -16.26 7.67
N SER A 535 -4.42 -16.64 8.22
CA SER A 535 -4.56 -17.53 9.37
C SER A 535 -5.18 -18.87 8.98
N GLY A 536 -4.48 -19.99 9.22
CA GLY A 536 -5.03 -21.33 8.95
C GLY A 536 -4.00 -22.45 9.02
N SER A 537 -4.36 -23.60 9.62
CA SER A 537 -3.45 -24.76 9.67
C SER A 537 -3.49 -25.58 8.38
N GLU A 538 -2.44 -26.36 8.11
CA GLU A 538 -2.36 -27.23 6.91
C GLU A 538 -3.41 -28.35 6.92
N ALA A 539 -3.71 -28.86 8.11
CA ALA A 539 -4.73 -29.88 8.30
C ALA A 539 -6.17 -29.34 8.12
N GLU A 540 -6.46 -28.13 8.60
CA GLU A 540 -7.74 -27.46 8.37
C GLU A 540 -7.91 -27.02 6.91
N ARG A 541 -6.79 -26.64 6.26
CA ARG A 541 -6.70 -26.32 4.83
C ARG A 541 -7.19 -27.49 3.96
N GLU A 542 -6.80 -28.73 4.28
CA GLU A 542 -7.27 -29.94 3.59
C GLU A 542 -8.73 -30.28 3.91
N ALA A 543 -9.18 -30.09 5.16
CA ALA A 543 -10.49 -30.54 5.59
C ALA A 543 -11.66 -29.69 5.09
N ASN A 544 -11.46 -28.38 4.90
CA ASN A 544 -12.54 -27.42 4.61
C ASN A 544 -12.54 -26.92 3.15
N GLY A 545 -11.71 -27.50 2.27
CA GLY A 545 -11.54 -27.01 0.89
C GLY A 545 -10.76 -25.69 0.77
N SER A 546 -10.21 -25.17 1.87
CA SER A 546 -9.47 -23.89 1.91
C SER A 546 -8.08 -23.95 1.25
N LEU A 547 -7.52 -25.14 0.99
CA LEU A 547 -6.43 -25.27 0.02
C LEU A 547 -6.75 -24.56 -1.29
N SER A 548 -8.02 -24.55 -1.72
CA SER A 548 -8.44 -23.87 -2.95
C SER A 548 -8.33 -22.35 -2.88
N ILE A 549 -8.75 -21.69 -1.79
CA ILE A 549 -8.70 -20.21 -1.73
C ILE A 549 -7.27 -19.71 -1.56
N ARG A 550 -6.44 -20.37 -0.75
CA ARG A 550 -5.02 -20.03 -0.61
C ARG A 550 -4.29 -20.19 -1.94
N GLN A 551 -4.52 -21.31 -2.63
CA GLN A 551 -3.94 -21.57 -3.95
C GLN A 551 -4.43 -20.55 -4.98
N TRP A 552 -5.74 -20.24 -4.97
CA TRP A 552 -6.33 -19.22 -5.82
C TRP A 552 -5.68 -17.84 -5.59
N LEU A 553 -5.46 -17.44 -4.34
CA LEU A 553 -4.76 -16.19 -4.00
C LEU A 553 -3.35 -16.15 -4.59
N LEU A 554 -2.58 -17.23 -4.48
CA LEU A 554 -1.24 -17.33 -5.10
C LEU A 554 -1.31 -17.23 -6.63
N GLU A 555 -2.31 -17.85 -7.25
CA GLU A 555 -2.56 -17.75 -8.70
C GLU A 555 -2.97 -16.34 -9.14
N GLN A 556 -3.58 -15.56 -8.24
CA GLN A 556 -3.91 -14.15 -8.45
C GLN A 556 -2.77 -13.19 -8.07
N ASN A 557 -1.53 -13.69 -7.93
CA ASN A 557 -0.35 -12.92 -7.54
C ASN A 557 -0.46 -12.22 -6.18
N VAL A 558 -1.25 -12.78 -5.24
CA VAL A 558 -1.31 -12.29 -3.86
C VAL A 558 -0.15 -12.86 -3.06
N THR A 559 0.59 -12.00 -2.38
CA THR A 559 1.64 -12.43 -1.45
C THR A 559 1.00 -12.87 -0.14
N ILE A 560 1.10 -14.16 0.18
CA ILE A 560 0.53 -14.72 1.41
C ILE A 560 1.55 -14.66 2.54
N ILE A 561 1.13 -14.11 3.67
CA ILE A 561 1.94 -13.91 4.87
C ILE A 561 1.33 -14.78 5.95
N THR A 562 1.99 -15.89 6.27
CA THR A 562 1.60 -16.69 7.44
C THR A 562 2.05 -15.95 8.70
N HIS A 563 1.10 -15.56 9.53
CA HIS A 563 1.37 -14.76 10.71
C HIS A 563 0.73 -15.37 11.95
N LYS A 564 1.52 -15.51 13.02
CA LYS A 564 1.05 -15.93 14.34
C LYS A 564 1.29 -14.78 15.32
N PRO A 565 0.24 -14.03 15.70
CA PRO A 565 0.39 -12.90 16.60
C PRO A 565 0.93 -13.31 17.97
N ALA A 566 1.90 -12.55 18.49
CA ALA A 566 2.48 -12.81 19.81
C ALA A 566 1.47 -12.57 20.95
N TRP A 567 0.52 -11.65 20.75
CA TRP A 567 -0.52 -11.30 21.72
C TRP A 567 -1.72 -12.26 21.71
N ARG A 568 -1.76 -13.27 20.84
CA ARG A 568 -2.95 -14.13 20.62
C ARG A 568 -3.52 -14.70 21.93
N ASP A 569 -2.69 -15.37 22.71
CA ASP A 569 -3.16 -16.10 23.89
C ASP A 569 -3.64 -15.14 24.99
N THR A 570 -2.92 -14.02 25.19
CA THR A 570 -3.30 -12.97 26.14
C THR A 570 -4.60 -12.28 25.73
N LEU A 571 -4.78 -11.98 24.45
CA LEU A 571 -6.01 -11.40 23.91
C LEU A 571 -7.21 -12.31 24.17
N LEU A 572 -7.06 -13.61 23.90
CA LEU A 572 -8.12 -14.59 24.10
C LEU A 572 -8.47 -14.78 25.59
N ALA A 573 -7.46 -14.79 26.46
CA ALA A 573 -7.69 -14.85 27.91
C ALA A 573 -8.51 -13.63 28.39
N LYS A 574 -8.17 -12.44 27.91
CA LYS A 574 -8.90 -11.20 28.22
C LYS A 574 -10.32 -11.18 27.68
N ALA A 575 -10.52 -11.62 26.44
CA ALA A 575 -11.83 -11.64 25.81
C ALA A 575 -12.78 -12.64 26.46
N LYS A 576 -12.25 -13.81 26.89
CA LYS A 576 -13.04 -14.92 27.41
C LYS A 576 -13.93 -14.55 28.59
N SER A 577 -13.47 -13.66 29.49
CA SER A 577 -14.25 -13.27 30.67
C SER A 577 -15.49 -12.42 30.36
N ARG A 578 -15.53 -11.78 29.18
CA ARG A 578 -16.59 -10.84 28.78
C ARG A 578 -17.24 -11.16 27.43
N ALA A 579 -16.81 -12.23 26.75
CA ALA A 579 -17.28 -12.57 25.40
C ALA A 579 -18.82 -12.72 25.31
N LYS A 580 -19.47 -13.24 26.36
CA LYS A 580 -20.94 -13.38 26.45
C LYS A 580 -21.68 -12.05 26.47
N GLU A 581 -21.08 -11.05 27.10
CA GLU A 581 -21.65 -9.71 27.20
C GLU A 581 -21.34 -8.95 25.89
N ASN A 582 -20.10 -9.05 25.42
CA ASN A 582 -19.61 -8.28 24.29
C ASN A 582 -20.12 -8.76 22.92
N VAL A 583 -20.59 -10.01 22.80
CA VAL A 583 -21.20 -10.50 21.54
C VAL A 583 -22.46 -9.73 21.16
N GLN A 584 -23.16 -9.11 22.13
CA GLN A 584 -24.33 -8.27 21.85
C GLN A 584 -23.95 -6.96 21.15
N HIS A 585 -22.71 -6.49 21.37
CA HIS A 585 -22.15 -5.29 20.76
C HIS A 585 -21.49 -5.60 19.41
N SER A 586 -20.94 -6.82 19.23
CA SER A 586 -20.31 -7.19 17.97
C SER A 586 -20.27 -8.70 17.72
N HIS A 587 -20.54 -9.09 16.48
CA HIS A 587 -20.47 -10.48 16.03
C HIS A 587 -19.04 -11.05 16.07
N LEU A 588 -18.02 -10.20 16.22
CA LEU A 588 -16.62 -10.58 16.33
C LEU A 588 -16.33 -11.46 17.55
N PHE A 589 -17.13 -11.33 18.61
CA PHE A 589 -16.99 -12.16 19.82
C PHE A 589 -17.66 -13.54 19.69
N LYS A 590 -18.25 -13.90 18.54
CA LYS A 590 -18.91 -15.22 18.35
C LYS A 590 -17.93 -16.39 18.52
N THR A 591 -16.67 -16.24 18.11
CA THR A 591 -15.64 -17.27 18.26
C THR A 591 -14.26 -16.65 18.54
N PRO A 592 -13.37 -17.37 19.24
CA PRO A 592 -11.97 -16.95 19.42
C PRO A 592 -11.27 -16.61 18.10
N ASP A 593 -11.53 -17.39 17.05
CA ASP A 593 -10.85 -17.25 15.77
C ASP A 593 -11.34 -16.06 14.95
N MET A 594 -12.63 -15.70 15.03
CA MET A 594 -13.13 -14.45 14.46
C MET A 594 -12.46 -13.25 15.13
N LEU A 595 -12.40 -13.25 16.46
CA LEU A 595 -11.75 -12.17 17.21
C LEU A 595 -10.27 -12.03 16.83
N VAL A 596 -9.51 -13.13 16.85
CA VAL A 596 -8.08 -13.08 16.50
C VAL A 596 -7.87 -12.65 15.05
N SER A 597 -8.69 -13.15 14.10
CA SER A 597 -8.60 -12.76 12.68
C SER A 597 -8.73 -11.26 12.52
N THR A 598 -9.69 -10.65 13.21
CA THR A 598 -9.93 -9.22 13.14
C THR A 598 -8.77 -8.40 13.70
N PHE A 599 -8.19 -8.83 14.83
CA PHE A 599 -7.04 -8.15 15.42
C PHE A 599 -5.73 -8.31 14.63
N GLN A 600 -5.63 -9.23 13.65
CA GLN A 600 -4.37 -9.39 12.89
C GLN A 600 -3.88 -8.10 12.22
N ARG A 601 -4.78 -7.17 11.88
CA ARG A 601 -4.45 -5.86 11.30
C ARG A 601 -3.63 -4.97 12.24
N VAL A 602 -3.63 -5.21 13.55
CA VAL A 602 -2.80 -4.42 14.48
C VAL A 602 -1.31 -4.72 14.34
N ASP A 603 -0.97 -5.86 13.73
CA ASP A 603 0.42 -6.29 13.51
C ASP A 603 1.00 -5.83 12.18
N LEU A 604 0.26 -5.08 11.35
CA LEU A 604 0.79 -4.43 10.15
C LEU A 604 2.20 -3.82 10.33
N PRO A 605 2.51 -3.06 11.42
CA PRO A 605 3.84 -2.49 11.61
C PRO A 605 4.97 -3.51 11.86
N VAL A 606 4.66 -4.72 12.33
CA VAL A 606 5.67 -5.73 12.73
C VAL A 606 5.72 -6.93 11.80
N VAL A 607 4.97 -6.90 10.70
CA VAL A 607 5.03 -7.93 9.67
C VAL A 607 6.26 -7.70 8.78
N PRO A 608 7.25 -8.62 8.75
CA PRO A 608 8.58 -8.33 8.17
C PRO A 608 8.58 -7.92 6.70
N VAL A 609 7.69 -8.48 5.88
CA VAL A 609 7.59 -8.10 4.45
C VAL A 609 7.06 -6.68 4.26
N LEU A 610 6.35 -6.14 5.26
CA LEU A 610 5.79 -4.79 5.25
C LEU A 610 6.75 -3.73 5.79
N ASP A 611 7.82 -4.11 6.50
CA ASP A 611 8.83 -3.19 7.07
C ASP A 611 9.41 -2.20 6.03
N GLN A 612 9.45 -2.60 4.76
CA GLN A 612 9.96 -1.79 3.67
C GLN A 612 9.04 -0.64 3.25
N TYR A 613 7.77 -0.64 3.68
CA TYR A 613 6.77 0.34 3.28
C TYR A 613 6.58 1.41 4.35
N THR A 614 6.46 2.66 3.90
CA THR A 614 6.07 3.79 4.75
C THR A 614 4.55 3.83 4.90
N TYR A 615 3.82 3.70 3.78
CA TYR A 615 2.36 3.69 3.75
C TYR A 615 1.82 2.40 3.18
N VAL A 616 0.72 1.92 3.75
CA VAL A 616 -0.09 0.82 3.22
C VAL A 616 -1.57 1.18 3.24
N LEU A 617 -2.31 0.68 2.27
CA LEU A 617 -3.78 0.65 2.31
C LEU A 617 -4.19 -0.68 2.96
N TYR A 618 -4.91 -0.62 4.07
CA TYR A 618 -5.58 -1.77 4.63
C TYR A 618 -7.06 -1.76 4.24
N THR A 619 -7.60 -2.94 3.88
CA THR A 619 -9.06 -3.14 3.79
C THR A 619 -9.47 -4.48 4.42
N ASP A 620 -10.73 -4.57 4.82
CA ASP A 620 -11.41 -5.85 4.97
C ASP A 620 -11.52 -6.56 3.61
N ALA A 621 -11.77 -7.88 3.64
CA ALA A 621 -11.81 -8.71 2.43
C ALA A 621 -13.13 -8.59 1.64
N ASP A 622 -14.05 -7.74 2.08
CA ASP A 622 -15.39 -7.54 1.55
C ASP A 622 -15.58 -6.18 0.87
N VAL A 623 -14.56 -5.82 0.11
CA VAL A 623 -14.53 -4.62 -0.72
C VAL A 623 -14.47 -4.96 -2.22
N PHE A 624 -14.73 -3.99 -3.08
CA PHE A 624 -14.17 -3.98 -4.44
C PHE A 624 -13.70 -2.58 -4.82
N PHE A 625 -12.73 -2.54 -5.73
CA PHE A 625 -12.09 -1.32 -6.21
C PHE A 625 -12.76 -0.85 -7.50
N ARG A 626 -13.23 0.39 -7.52
CA ARG A 626 -13.91 0.98 -8.68
C ARG A 626 -12.95 1.65 -9.65
N ARG A 627 -11.79 2.09 -9.16
CA ARG A 627 -10.79 2.80 -9.95
C ARG A 627 -9.38 2.57 -9.39
N PRO A 628 -8.33 2.92 -10.15
CA PRO A 628 -6.96 2.93 -9.65
C PRO A 628 -6.83 3.83 -8.41
N ILE A 629 -6.10 3.35 -7.40
CA ILE A 629 -5.76 4.08 -6.18
C ILE A 629 -4.25 4.28 -6.11
N ARG A 630 -3.87 5.51 -5.83
CA ARG A 630 -2.51 6.00 -5.58
C ARG A 630 -2.45 6.64 -4.20
N LEU A 631 -1.24 6.82 -3.70
CA LEU A 631 -1.04 7.42 -2.38
C LEU A 631 -1.55 8.88 -2.31
N ASP A 632 -1.43 9.63 -3.41
CA ASP A 632 -1.89 11.03 -3.48
C ASP A 632 -3.42 11.15 -3.48
N ASP A 633 -4.15 10.09 -3.84
CA ASP A 633 -5.63 10.11 -3.89
C ASP A 633 -6.25 10.23 -2.48
N PHE A 634 -5.52 9.86 -1.42
CA PHE A 634 -5.96 10.04 -0.03
C PHE A 634 -5.90 11.50 0.44
N GLY A 635 -5.53 12.39 -0.47
CA GLY A 635 -5.26 13.79 -0.22
C GLY A 635 -3.98 13.98 0.58
N LEU A 636 -3.59 15.23 0.72
CA LEU A 636 -2.38 15.61 1.45
C LEU A 636 -2.73 16.61 2.58
N PRO A 637 -1.94 16.72 3.66
CA PRO A 637 -0.76 15.89 4.00
C PRO A 637 -1.16 14.45 4.36
N LEU A 638 -0.35 13.43 4.02
CA LEU A 638 -0.65 12.04 4.37
C LEU A 638 -0.80 11.82 5.90
N PRO A 639 -1.52 10.77 6.36
CA PRO A 639 -1.73 10.56 7.79
C PRO A 639 -0.43 10.34 8.56
N ARG A 640 -0.36 10.92 9.76
CA ARG A 640 0.77 10.74 10.68
C ARG A 640 0.89 9.30 11.16
N SER A 641 -0.22 8.68 11.57
CA SER A 641 -0.28 7.30 12.05
C SER A 641 -1.27 6.47 11.25
N VAL A 642 -2.57 6.75 11.38
CA VAL A 642 -3.66 6.08 10.66
C VAL A 642 -4.73 7.09 10.24
N SER A 643 -5.47 6.79 9.18
CA SER A 643 -6.68 7.53 8.82
C SER A 643 -7.81 6.56 8.45
N MET A 644 -8.96 6.75 9.09
CA MET A 644 -10.18 5.95 8.94
C MET A 644 -11.35 6.85 8.54
N SER A 645 -12.38 6.27 7.93
CA SER A 645 -13.61 6.99 7.59
C SER A 645 -14.75 6.61 8.53
N PHE A 646 -15.75 7.46 8.67
CA PHE A 646 -16.87 7.21 9.58
C PHE A 646 -17.70 5.96 9.25
N GLU A 647 -18.37 5.41 10.27
CA GLU A 647 -19.09 4.14 10.18
C GLU A 647 -20.45 4.30 9.47
N PHE A 648 -21.38 5.07 10.03
CA PHE A 648 -22.73 5.28 9.46
C PHE A 648 -23.00 6.75 9.12
N VAL A 649 -22.72 7.63 10.08
CA VAL A 649 -22.91 9.08 9.95
C VAL A 649 -21.56 9.77 10.14
N ASN A 650 -21.40 10.99 9.63
CA ASN A 650 -20.16 11.76 9.71
C ASN A 650 -19.83 12.20 11.15
N MET A 651 -19.45 11.22 11.98
CA MET A 651 -19.20 11.33 13.40
C MET A 651 -18.19 10.26 13.83
N PHE A 652 -17.35 10.63 14.80
CA PHE A 652 -16.46 9.71 15.49
C PHE A 652 -17.24 8.86 16.51
N PRO A 653 -16.94 7.55 16.70
CA PRO A 653 -15.79 6.79 16.19
C PRO A 653 -15.87 6.40 14.71
N TYR A 654 -14.72 6.04 14.13
CA TYR A 654 -14.57 5.70 12.72
C TYR A 654 -14.45 4.19 12.48
N ASN A 655 -14.73 3.77 11.25
CA ASN A 655 -14.71 2.38 10.83
C ASN A 655 -13.29 1.92 10.43
N ALA A 656 -12.84 0.80 11.02
CA ALA A 656 -11.51 0.24 10.79
C ALA A 656 -11.44 -0.74 9.60
N GLY A 657 -12.54 -0.90 8.85
CA GLY A 657 -12.59 -1.80 7.69
C GLY A 657 -11.86 -1.25 6.46
N VAL A 658 -11.60 0.06 6.39
CA VAL A 658 -10.69 0.65 5.41
C VAL A 658 -9.86 1.74 6.07
N PHE A 659 -8.53 1.64 6.00
CA PHE A 659 -7.64 2.68 6.50
C PHE A 659 -6.31 2.75 5.78
N VAL A 660 -5.71 3.95 5.83
CA VAL A 660 -4.33 4.17 5.39
C VAL A 660 -3.45 4.22 6.63
N ALA A 661 -2.38 3.43 6.64
CA ALA A 661 -1.47 3.32 7.76
C ALA A 661 -0.07 3.81 7.41
N ASN A 662 0.51 4.62 8.30
CA ASN A 662 1.92 5.01 8.32
C ASN A 662 2.68 4.04 9.22
N LEU A 663 3.31 3.03 8.60
CA LEU A 663 3.94 1.93 9.32
C LEU A 663 5.12 2.35 10.21
N PRO A 664 6.01 3.28 9.81
CA PRO A 664 7.05 3.78 10.71
C PRO A 664 6.49 4.36 12.01
N THR A 665 5.45 5.20 11.94
CA THR A 665 4.81 5.75 13.14
C THR A 665 4.10 4.67 13.95
N MET A 666 3.42 3.73 13.30
CA MET A 666 2.81 2.60 14.00
C MET A 666 3.85 1.71 14.68
N ARG A 667 5.02 1.47 14.07
CA ARG A 667 6.15 0.75 14.67
C ARG A 667 6.66 1.43 15.94
N GLN A 668 6.86 2.75 15.89
CA GLN A 668 7.27 3.54 17.06
C GLN A 668 6.30 3.36 18.24
N ASN A 669 5.01 3.25 17.93
CA ASN A 669 3.94 3.18 18.92
C ASN A 669 3.49 1.76 19.25
N TYR A 670 4.06 0.72 18.62
CA TYR A 670 3.51 -0.63 18.65
C TYR A 670 3.45 -1.19 20.07
N ASP A 671 4.53 -1.10 20.83
CA ASP A 671 4.56 -1.62 22.21
C ASP A 671 3.55 -0.90 23.11
N ALA A 672 3.44 0.42 22.99
CA ALA A 672 2.46 1.21 23.74
C ALA A 672 1.02 0.87 23.33
N PHE A 673 0.79 0.63 22.04
CA PHE A 673 -0.50 0.21 21.50
C PHE A 673 -0.91 -1.17 22.04
N ILE A 674 -0.03 -2.17 21.95
CA ILE A 674 -0.27 -3.52 22.46
C ILE A 674 -0.47 -3.50 23.98
N ALA A 675 0.32 -2.70 24.71
CA ALA A 675 0.14 -2.54 26.15
C ALA A 675 -1.26 -1.98 26.49
N MET A 676 -1.73 -0.94 25.80
CA MET A 676 -3.08 -0.39 26.00
C MET A 676 -4.18 -1.40 25.63
N MET A 677 -4.01 -2.11 24.51
CA MET A 677 -4.96 -3.13 24.04
C MET A 677 -5.19 -4.22 25.09
N LEU A 678 -4.11 -4.66 25.74
CA LEU A 678 -4.13 -5.77 26.70
C LEU A 678 -4.34 -5.32 28.16
N ALA A 679 -4.16 -4.03 28.47
CA ALA A 679 -4.31 -3.49 29.83
C ALA A 679 -5.73 -3.66 30.39
N ASP A 680 -5.81 -4.04 31.68
CA ASP A 680 -7.06 -4.07 32.45
C ASP A 680 -7.43 -2.65 32.92
N ASP A 681 -7.86 -1.83 31.97
CA ASP A 681 -8.39 -0.47 32.19
C ASP A 681 -9.91 -0.56 32.39
N PRO A 682 -10.51 0.14 33.37
CA PRO A 682 -11.97 0.27 33.49
C PRO A 682 -12.68 0.70 32.20
N GLY A 683 -12.01 1.47 31.32
CA GLY A 683 -12.51 1.81 29.99
C GLY A 683 -12.24 0.78 28.89
N ASN A 684 -11.89 -0.46 29.25
CA ASN A 684 -11.62 -1.61 28.39
C ASN A 684 -12.29 -2.86 28.99
N GLU A 685 -13.60 -2.99 28.81
CA GLU A 685 -14.44 -4.04 29.38
C GLU A 685 -14.33 -5.35 28.57
N GLY A 686 -13.13 -5.94 28.52
CA GLY A 686 -12.88 -7.16 27.74
C GLY A 686 -12.87 -6.92 26.24
N LEU A 687 -12.14 -5.88 25.80
CA LEU A 687 -12.02 -5.40 24.42
C LEU A 687 -13.28 -4.69 23.90
N TYR A 688 -14.14 -4.21 24.80
CA TYR A 688 -15.12 -3.18 24.49
C TYR A 688 -14.63 -1.85 25.07
N TYR A 689 -14.48 -0.83 24.21
CA TYR A 689 -13.93 0.46 24.59
C TYR A 689 -15.06 1.50 24.62
N THR A 690 -15.47 1.90 25.82
CA THR A 690 -16.60 2.82 26.03
C THR A 690 -16.44 4.09 25.20
N ASN A 691 -17.45 4.44 24.39
CA ASN A 691 -17.46 5.56 23.42
C ASN A 691 -16.58 5.39 22.15
N PHE A 692 -15.77 4.34 22.05
CA PHE A 692 -14.88 4.12 20.91
C PHE A 692 -15.28 2.90 20.06
N GLY A 693 -16.07 1.99 20.63
CA GLY A 693 -16.60 0.81 19.94
C GLY A 693 -15.90 -0.50 20.33
N PRO A 694 -16.28 -1.62 19.69
CA PRO A 694 -15.77 -2.93 20.03
C PRO A 694 -14.42 -3.26 19.36
N ALA A 695 -13.70 -4.20 19.98
CA ALA A 695 -12.57 -4.93 19.40
C ALA A 695 -11.45 -4.02 18.86
N ASP A 696 -10.90 -4.39 17.69
CA ASP A 696 -9.80 -3.72 16.99
C ASP A 696 -10.17 -2.27 16.60
N GLN A 697 -11.39 -2.06 16.10
CA GLN A 697 -11.87 -0.72 15.76
C GLN A 697 -11.90 0.18 16.99
N GLY A 698 -12.37 -0.33 18.12
CA GLY A 698 -12.40 0.41 19.38
C GLY A 698 -11.02 0.84 19.86
N ILE A 699 -10.05 -0.07 19.87
CA ILE A 699 -8.68 0.27 20.30
C ILE A 699 -7.97 1.21 19.33
N LEU A 700 -8.18 1.08 18.01
CA LEU A 700 -7.62 1.99 17.02
C LEU A 700 -8.18 3.41 17.22
N ASN A 701 -9.50 3.54 17.40
CA ASN A 701 -10.13 4.83 17.68
C ASN A 701 -9.64 5.44 19.00
N LYS A 702 -9.49 4.63 20.06
CA LYS A 702 -9.01 5.10 21.37
C LYS A 702 -7.54 5.53 21.34
N PHE A 703 -6.66 4.71 20.80
CA PHE A 703 -5.21 4.97 20.82
C PHE A 703 -4.81 6.11 19.87
N TYR A 704 -5.41 6.16 18.66
CA TYR A 704 -5.09 7.16 17.64
C TYR A 704 -6.11 8.30 17.54
N GLU A 705 -6.92 8.52 18.59
CA GLU A 705 -8.04 9.49 18.58
C GLU A 705 -7.65 10.86 18.02
N SER A 706 -6.54 11.43 18.51
CA SER A 706 -6.05 12.75 18.09
C SER A 706 -5.74 12.79 16.59
N ASP A 707 -5.03 11.78 16.09
CA ASP A 707 -4.62 11.73 14.68
C ASP A 707 -5.84 11.50 13.77
N LEU A 708 -6.73 10.58 14.14
CA LEU A 708 -7.97 10.28 13.43
C LEU A 708 -8.87 11.51 13.31
N LYS A 709 -9.11 12.23 14.42
CA LYS A 709 -9.93 13.45 14.42
C LYS A 709 -9.30 14.59 13.62
N SER A 710 -7.97 14.64 13.54
CA SER A 710 -7.28 15.65 12.74
C SER A 710 -7.38 15.39 11.24
N ARG A 711 -7.46 14.11 10.84
CA ARG A 711 -7.52 13.72 9.44
C ARG A 711 -8.35 12.46 9.23
N MET A 712 -9.65 12.67 8.97
CA MET A 712 -10.57 11.61 8.56
C MET A 712 -10.34 11.21 7.09
N LEU A 713 -10.42 9.91 6.80
CA LEU A 713 -10.38 9.40 5.44
C LEU A 713 -11.68 9.75 4.71
N SER A 714 -11.59 10.18 3.46
CA SER A 714 -12.77 10.47 2.64
C SER A 714 -13.68 9.24 2.51
N GLN A 715 -14.99 9.45 2.53
CA GLN A 715 -15.97 8.38 2.32
C GLN A 715 -15.87 7.73 0.94
N ALA A 716 -15.26 8.41 -0.04
CA ALA A 716 -14.98 7.80 -1.33
C ALA A 716 -14.12 6.52 -1.20
N PHE A 717 -13.35 6.37 -0.11
CA PHE A 717 -12.58 5.16 0.19
C PHE A 717 -13.28 4.17 1.14
N ASN A 718 -14.44 4.51 1.68
CA ASN A 718 -15.21 3.62 2.56
C ASN A 718 -16.71 3.68 2.23
N THR A 719 -17.03 3.75 0.94
CA THR A 719 -18.40 3.93 0.45
C THR A 719 -19.18 2.65 0.70
N LYS A 720 -20.41 2.77 1.19
CA LYS A 720 -21.24 1.63 1.60
C LYS A 720 -22.45 1.50 0.68
N PRO A 721 -22.91 0.28 0.36
CA PRO A 721 -24.06 0.06 -0.53
C PRO A 721 -25.39 0.67 -0.04
N TYR A 722 -25.46 1.05 1.23
CA TYR A 722 -26.63 1.71 1.82
C TYR A 722 -26.51 3.23 1.93
N ASN A 723 -25.40 3.81 1.48
CA ASN A 723 -25.28 5.26 1.31
C ASN A 723 -25.86 5.67 -0.06
N PRO A 724 -26.14 6.97 -0.28
CA PRO A 724 -26.38 7.48 -1.63
C PRO A 724 -25.27 7.06 -2.61
N TYR A 725 -25.62 6.85 -3.87
CA TYR A 725 -24.66 6.48 -4.89
C TYR A 725 -23.63 7.59 -5.09
N ASP A 726 -22.35 7.24 -5.03
CA ASP A 726 -21.23 8.17 -5.17
C ASP A 726 -20.44 7.80 -6.43
N PRO A 727 -20.58 8.55 -7.55
CA PRO A 727 -19.80 8.31 -8.75
C PRO A 727 -18.30 8.58 -8.54
N GLY A 728 -17.91 9.23 -7.44
CA GLY A 728 -16.55 9.50 -6.99
C GLY A 728 -15.92 8.39 -6.13
N ALA A 729 -16.66 7.34 -5.76
CA ALA A 729 -16.12 6.29 -4.88
C ALA A 729 -14.96 5.51 -5.51
N PHE A 730 -13.87 5.38 -4.76
CA PHE A 730 -12.71 4.52 -5.05
C PHE A 730 -12.93 3.09 -4.59
N ILE A 731 -13.50 2.91 -3.39
CA ILE A 731 -13.71 1.62 -2.75
C ILE A 731 -15.16 1.54 -2.29
N VAL A 732 -15.84 0.46 -2.69
CA VAL A 732 -17.12 0.08 -2.10
C VAL A 732 -16.85 -1.03 -1.10
N HIS A 733 -17.19 -0.76 0.14
CA HIS A 733 -17.06 -1.66 1.27
C HIS A 733 -18.45 -2.17 1.65
N PHE A 734 -18.68 -3.48 1.52
CA PHE A 734 -19.91 -4.13 1.96
C PHE A 734 -19.95 -4.26 3.49
N HIS A 735 -19.73 -3.15 4.18
CA HIS A 735 -19.83 -3.02 5.63
C HIS A 735 -21.23 -3.46 6.09
N GLY A 736 -21.33 -4.21 7.19
CA GLY A 736 -22.61 -4.76 7.64
C GLY A 736 -23.11 -5.88 6.70
N PRO A 737 -24.31 -5.76 6.08
CA PRO A 737 -24.88 -6.84 5.30
C PRO A 737 -24.05 -7.21 4.07
N LYS A 738 -23.84 -8.50 3.89
CA LYS A 738 -23.19 -9.11 2.73
C LYS A 738 -24.22 -9.42 1.65
N PRO A 739 -23.77 -9.60 0.38
CA PRO A 739 -24.66 -9.94 -0.74
C PRO A 739 -25.66 -11.09 -0.49
N HIS A 740 -25.24 -12.16 0.19
CA HIS A 740 -26.15 -13.26 0.52
C HIS A 740 -27.19 -12.90 1.59
N GLU A 741 -26.89 -11.94 2.46
CA GLU A 741 -27.81 -11.45 3.50
C GLU A 741 -28.87 -10.52 2.89
N PHE A 742 -28.54 -9.72 1.87
CA PHE A 742 -29.53 -8.97 1.09
C PHE A 742 -30.52 -9.92 0.39
N LEU A 743 -30.02 -11.03 -0.18
CA LEU A 743 -30.88 -12.06 -0.76
C LEU A 743 -31.77 -12.74 0.30
N SER A 744 -31.18 -13.05 1.46
CA SER A 744 -31.92 -13.61 2.60
C SER A 744 -33.04 -12.66 3.06
N PHE A 745 -32.75 -11.36 3.16
CA PHE A 745 -33.69 -10.33 3.56
C PHE A 745 -34.94 -10.29 2.67
N LEU A 746 -34.76 -10.38 1.35
CA LEU A 746 -35.89 -10.37 0.40
C LEU A 746 -36.82 -11.57 0.57
N THR A 747 -36.24 -12.72 0.91
CA THR A 747 -37.00 -13.97 1.07
C THR A 747 -37.66 -14.09 2.43
N THR A 748 -36.95 -13.70 3.50
CA THR A 748 -37.37 -13.95 4.89
C THR A 748 -38.07 -12.77 5.53
N GLY A 749 -37.88 -11.57 5.00
CA GLY A 749 -38.36 -10.37 5.65
C GLY A 749 -37.46 -9.88 6.81
N LYS A 750 -36.29 -10.49 7.04
CA LYS A 750 -35.44 -10.20 8.22
C LYS A 750 -34.06 -9.69 7.81
N CYS A 751 -33.66 -8.56 8.38
CA CYS A 751 -32.31 -8.02 8.28
C CYS A 751 -31.65 -8.07 9.66
N ASP A 752 -30.51 -8.74 9.76
CA ASP A 752 -29.74 -8.79 11.02
C ASP A 752 -29.08 -7.44 11.35
N PHE A 753 -29.15 -6.47 10.43
CA PHE A 753 -28.54 -5.14 10.53
C PHE A 753 -29.59 -4.02 10.57
N PHE A 754 -30.69 -4.23 11.29
CA PHE A 754 -31.78 -3.25 11.40
C PHE A 754 -32.31 -2.81 10.03
N THR A 755 -32.41 -1.50 9.78
CA THR A 755 -32.95 -0.92 8.54
C THR A 755 -31.93 -0.82 7.41
N VAL A 756 -30.73 -1.39 7.59
CA VAL A 756 -29.63 -1.22 6.63
C VAL A 756 -29.92 -1.96 5.33
N CYS A 757 -30.61 -3.11 5.38
CA CYS A 757 -30.99 -3.85 4.18
C CYS A 757 -32.00 -3.08 3.33
N GLU A 758 -33.01 -2.47 3.96
CA GLU A 758 -33.99 -1.60 3.33
C GLU A 758 -33.30 -0.40 2.67
N ALA A 759 -32.44 0.29 3.42
CA ALA A 759 -31.71 1.45 2.94
C ALA A 759 -30.80 1.09 1.75
N ALA A 760 -30.16 -0.07 1.75
CA ALA A 760 -29.33 -0.54 0.65
C ALA A 760 -30.10 -0.63 -0.66
N PHE A 761 -31.25 -1.31 -0.67
CA PHE A 761 -32.09 -1.46 -1.85
C PHE A 761 -32.69 -0.14 -2.35
N LEU A 762 -32.97 0.80 -1.44
CA LEU A 762 -33.47 2.12 -1.81
C LEU A 762 -32.39 3.10 -2.27
N ASN A 763 -31.12 2.82 -1.98
CA ASN A 763 -30.00 3.70 -2.29
C ASN A 763 -29.12 3.10 -3.41
N SER A 764 -27.88 2.72 -3.11
CA SER A 764 -26.85 2.46 -4.11
C SER A 764 -26.49 0.99 -4.32
N LEU A 765 -27.16 0.06 -3.61
CA LEU A 765 -26.83 -1.36 -3.69
C LEU A 765 -26.87 -1.87 -5.12
N CYS A 766 -27.89 -1.51 -5.89
CA CYS A 766 -28.04 -2.03 -7.24
C CYS A 766 -27.02 -1.47 -8.22
N ALA A 767 -26.78 -0.15 -8.20
CA ALA A 767 -25.71 0.46 -9.00
C ALA A 767 -24.34 -0.17 -8.73
N TYR A 768 -24.00 -0.43 -7.46
CA TYR A 768 -22.73 -1.10 -7.12
C TYR A 768 -22.74 -2.60 -7.39
N THR A 769 -23.90 -3.26 -7.36
CA THR A 769 -24.02 -4.69 -7.69
C THR A 769 -23.68 -4.93 -9.16
N ASP A 770 -24.14 -4.06 -10.05
CA ASP A 770 -23.87 -4.18 -11.49
C ASP A 770 -22.37 -4.14 -11.78
N GLU A 771 -21.64 -3.22 -11.13
CA GLU A 771 -20.18 -3.16 -11.22
C GLU A 771 -19.50 -4.36 -10.55
N TRP A 772 -19.97 -4.74 -9.37
CA TRP A 772 -19.37 -5.82 -8.57
C TRP A 772 -19.44 -7.18 -9.27
N VAL A 773 -20.54 -7.47 -9.98
CA VAL A 773 -20.75 -8.73 -10.71
C VAL A 773 -19.72 -8.93 -11.83
N GLU A 774 -19.16 -7.86 -12.39
CA GLU A 774 -18.09 -7.96 -13.40
C GLU A 774 -16.85 -8.69 -12.86
N TYR A 775 -16.58 -8.55 -11.56
CA TYR A 775 -15.42 -9.17 -10.91
C TYR A 775 -15.72 -10.57 -10.39
N VAL A 776 -16.99 -10.95 -10.22
CA VAL A 776 -17.40 -12.29 -9.76
C VAL A 776 -18.51 -12.90 -10.61
N PRO A 777 -18.34 -12.97 -11.94
CA PRO A 777 -19.39 -13.43 -12.85
C PRO A 777 -19.67 -14.93 -12.73
N ASP A 778 -18.80 -15.68 -12.04
CA ASP A 778 -18.91 -17.10 -11.78
C ASP A 778 -19.55 -17.44 -10.42
N GLU A 779 -19.93 -16.43 -9.62
CA GLU A 779 -20.50 -16.63 -8.29
C GLU A 779 -22.02 -16.44 -8.30
N LEU A 780 -22.75 -17.48 -7.90
CA LEU A 780 -24.22 -17.50 -7.97
C LEU A 780 -24.88 -16.41 -7.12
N VAL A 781 -24.30 -16.08 -5.97
CA VAL A 781 -24.77 -14.98 -5.12
C VAL A 781 -24.75 -13.65 -5.85
N ALA A 782 -23.72 -13.41 -6.68
CA ALA A 782 -23.60 -12.18 -7.45
C ALA A 782 -24.68 -12.10 -8.53
N LEU A 783 -24.83 -13.17 -9.31
CA LEU A 783 -25.84 -13.22 -10.38
C LEU A 783 -27.27 -13.13 -9.84
N ARG A 784 -27.56 -13.73 -8.68
CA ARG A 784 -28.89 -13.60 -8.05
C ARG A 784 -29.16 -12.20 -7.51
N LEU A 785 -28.14 -11.52 -7.01
CA LEU A 785 -28.28 -10.15 -6.54
C LEU A 785 -28.43 -9.20 -7.73
N GLU A 786 -27.71 -9.42 -8.83
CA GLU A 786 -27.92 -8.74 -10.12
C GLU A 786 -29.38 -8.92 -10.57
N ASP A 787 -29.89 -10.16 -10.58
CA ASP A 787 -31.29 -10.50 -10.94
C ASP A 787 -32.28 -9.70 -10.13
N THR A 788 -32.10 -9.74 -8.81
CA THR A 788 -32.90 -8.95 -7.88
C THR A 788 -32.85 -7.46 -8.22
N CYS A 789 -31.67 -6.91 -8.48
CA CYS A 789 -31.51 -5.49 -8.73
C CYS A 789 -32.20 -5.04 -10.02
N THR A 790 -32.13 -5.84 -11.08
CA THR A 790 -32.92 -5.57 -12.30
C THR A 790 -34.43 -5.62 -12.05
N TRP A 791 -34.92 -6.47 -11.13
CA TRP A 791 -36.32 -6.40 -10.72
C TRP A 791 -36.64 -5.12 -9.95
N MET A 792 -35.72 -4.68 -9.10
CA MET A 792 -35.83 -3.46 -8.31
C MET A 792 -35.70 -2.17 -9.14
N GLU A 793 -35.29 -2.23 -10.40
CA GLU A 793 -35.35 -1.08 -11.31
C GLU A 793 -36.77 -0.79 -11.80
N LYS A 794 -37.68 -1.77 -11.74
CA LYS A 794 -39.07 -1.60 -12.17
C LYS A 794 -39.83 -0.76 -11.16
N PRO A 795 -40.39 0.42 -11.52
CA PRO A 795 -41.09 1.30 -10.57
C PRO A 795 -42.19 0.60 -9.77
N ALA A 796 -42.95 -0.29 -10.40
CA ALA A 796 -44.00 -1.07 -9.73
C ALA A 796 -43.45 -1.99 -8.63
N VAL A 797 -42.27 -2.59 -8.83
CA VAL A 797 -41.63 -3.46 -7.83
C VAL A 797 -41.11 -2.62 -6.66
N VAL A 798 -40.50 -1.47 -6.94
CA VAL A 798 -40.05 -0.52 -5.92
C VAL A 798 -41.21 -0.05 -5.04
N GLU A 799 -42.36 0.29 -5.64
CA GLU A 799 -43.52 0.73 -4.87
C GLU A 799 -44.11 -0.41 -4.01
N VAL A 800 -44.16 -1.64 -4.52
CA VAL A 800 -44.54 -2.82 -3.73
C VAL A 800 -43.55 -3.05 -2.59
N PHE A 801 -42.25 -2.91 -2.86
CA PHE A 801 -41.20 -3.03 -1.86
C PHE A 801 -41.36 -1.97 -0.77
N LYS A 802 -41.47 -0.68 -1.14
CA LYS A 802 -41.69 0.42 -0.19
C LYS A 802 -42.92 0.20 0.67
N LYS A 803 -44.04 -0.24 0.06
CA LYS A 803 -45.29 -0.54 0.76
C LYS A 803 -45.13 -1.71 1.74
N LYS A 804 -44.50 -2.81 1.32
CA LYS A 804 -44.27 -3.99 2.17
C LYS A 804 -43.48 -3.66 3.43
N TRP A 805 -42.52 -2.74 3.30
CA TRP A 805 -41.58 -2.39 4.36
C TRP A 805 -41.93 -1.11 5.12
N GLY A 806 -43.11 -0.52 4.86
CA GLY A 806 -43.54 0.70 5.55
C GLY A 806 -42.70 1.94 5.21
N LEU A 807 -41.99 1.92 4.08
CA LEU A 807 -41.13 3.01 3.60
C LEU A 807 -41.89 4.01 2.72
N THR A 808 -43.21 3.82 2.54
CA THR A 808 -44.06 4.83 1.92
C THR A 808 -43.93 6.13 2.71
N ALA A 809 -43.39 7.16 2.06
CA ALA A 809 -43.25 8.47 2.66
C ALA A 809 -44.61 8.87 3.25
N LYS A 810 -44.66 9.07 4.58
CA LYS A 810 -45.66 10.02 5.10
C LYS A 810 -45.40 11.31 4.32
N PRO A 811 -46.41 11.89 3.66
CA PRO A 811 -46.24 13.20 3.02
C PRO A 811 -45.61 14.11 4.06
N ALA A 812 -44.36 14.50 3.83
CA ALA A 812 -43.68 15.39 4.76
C ALA A 812 -44.49 16.69 4.74
N ALA A 813 -45.04 17.08 5.88
CA ALA A 813 -45.59 18.42 6.06
C ALA A 813 -44.43 19.41 5.86
N THR A 814 -44.37 19.98 4.66
CA THR A 814 -43.71 21.24 4.28
C THR A 814 -42.57 21.71 5.21
N GLN A 815 -41.34 21.24 4.93
CA GLN A 815 -40.10 21.96 5.28
C GLN A 815 -39.55 22.67 4.03
N GLU A 816 -40.26 23.70 3.58
CA GLU A 816 -39.95 24.47 2.36
C GLU A 816 -38.80 25.48 2.53
N ASN A 817 -38.07 25.50 3.65
CA ASN A 817 -37.15 26.61 3.99
C ASN A 817 -35.66 26.27 4.16
N GLN A 818 -35.18 25.07 3.78
CA GLN A 818 -33.72 24.76 3.86
C GLN A 818 -33.04 24.43 2.52
N GLY A 819 -33.74 24.51 1.39
CA GLY A 819 -33.22 24.10 0.07
C GLY A 819 -32.78 25.23 -0.88
N LYS A 820 -32.59 26.48 -0.43
CA LYS A 820 -32.30 27.61 -1.35
C LYS A 820 -30.83 28.05 -1.49
N ALA A 821 -29.85 27.20 -1.15
CA ALA A 821 -28.43 27.62 -1.20
C ALA A 821 -27.48 26.75 -2.04
N LEU A 822 -27.93 25.69 -2.72
CA LEU A 822 -27.02 24.81 -3.50
C LEU A 822 -27.56 24.33 -4.87
N GLU A 823 -28.69 24.86 -5.34
CA GLU A 823 -29.21 24.56 -6.68
C GLU A 823 -28.98 25.73 -7.64
N GLY A 824 -27.84 25.70 -8.30
CA GLY A 824 -27.50 26.61 -9.39
C GLY A 824 -26.17 26.18 -10.00
N ASP A 825 -26.19 25.11 -10.80
CA ASP A 825 -25.39 24.98 -12.04
C ASP A 825 -25.35 23.57 -12.66
N HIS A 826 -25.93 22.52 -12.07
CA HIS A 826 -25.75 21.15 -12.60
C HIS A 826 -26.91 20.53 -13.40
N LEU A 827 -28.07 21.19 -13.54
CA LEU A 827 -29.29 20.57 -14.11
C LEU A 827 -29.67 21.00 -15.54
N ARG A 828 -28.73 21.49 -16.37
CA ARG A 828 -29.00 21.83 -17.78
C ARG A 828 -28.49 20.86 -18.85
N SER A 829 -27.86 19.73 -18.49
CA SER A 829 -27.32 18.79 -19.50
C SER A 829 -28.13 17.49 -19.71
N ILE A 830 -29.31 17.34 -19.09
CA ILE A 830 -30.09 16.08 -19.16
C ILE A 830 -31.42 16.23 -19.92
N ALA A 831 -31.83 17.44 -20.30
CA ALA A 831 -33.17 17.71 -20.87
C ALA A 831 -33.26 17.66 -22.41
N SER A 832 -32.46 16.85 -23.11
CA SER A 832 -32.54 16.75 -24.59
C SER A 832 -32.47 15.30 -25.11
N ALA A 833 -33.19 14.38 -24.49
CA ALA A 833 -33.30 12.99 -24.93
C ALA A 833 -34.75 12.45 -24.88
N GLU A 834 -35.72 13.26 -25.28
CA GLU A 834 -37.12 12.83 -25.45
C GLU A 834 -37.51 12.84 -26.94
N ASP A 835 -36.89 11.98 -27.74
CA ASP A 835 -37.54 11.43 -28.95
C ASP A 835 -36.79 10.16 -29.41
N GLY A 836 -37.33 8.97 -29.12
CA GLY A 836 -36.63 7.71 -29.36
C GLY A 836 -37.40 6.44 -28.97
N GLY A 837 -38.69 6.37 -29.29
CA GLY A 837 -39.60 5.29 -28.88
C GLY A 837 -39.47 3.94 -29.60
N GLN A 838 -38.44 3.70 -30.42
CA GLN A 838 -38.37 2.49 -31.26
C GLN A 838 -37.04 1.73 -31.25
N TYR A 839 -36.06 2.14 -30.41
CA TYR A 839 -34.75 1.49 -30.31
C TYR A 839 -34.54 0.64 -29.03
N TYR A 840 -35.58 0.48 -28.21
CA TYR A 840 -35.48 -0.14 -26.88
C TYR A 840 -35.85 -1.63 -26.80
N SER A 841 -36.39 -2.25 -27.87
CA SER A 841 -36.77 -3.68 -27.82
C SER A 841 -35.61 -4.65 -28.09
N ASP A 842 -34.64 -4.26 -28.92
CA ASP A 842 -33.65 -5.21 -29.43
C ASP A 842 -32.41 -5.34 -28.54
N THR A 843 -32.07 -4.30 -27.77
CA THR A 843 -30.95 -4.32 -26.80
C THR A 843 -31.26 -5.10 -25.53
N PHE A 844 -32.53 -5.19 -25.14
CA PHE A 844 -32.96 -5.98 -23.99
C PHE A 844 -32.72 -7.48 -24.21
N GLY A 845 -33.04 -7.99 -25.41
CA GLY A 845 -32.87 -9.41 -25.74
C GLY A 845 -31.42 -9.90 -25.69
N ALA A 846 -30.46 -9.12 -26.17
CA ALA A 846 -29.05 -9.49 -26.17
C ALA A 846 -28.43 -9.50 -24.76
N THR A 847 -28.83 -8.54 -23.91
CA THR A 847 -28.34 -8.42 -22.54
C THR A 847 -28.88 -9.55 -21.66
N ASP A 848 -30.17 -9.88 -21.82
CA ASP A 848 -30.80 -11.02 -21.13
C ASP A 848 -30.20 -12.37 -21.55
N GLN A 849 -29.88 -12.57 -22.84
CA GLN A 849 -29.23 -13.80 -23.29
C GLN A 849 -27.82 -13.96 -22.70
N LYS A 850 -27.01 -12.88 -22.69
CA LYS A 850 -25.68 -12.90 -22.05
C LYS A 850 -25.80 -13.27 -20.58
N ARG A 851 -26.76 -12.68 -19.87
CA ARG A 851 -27.05 -12.93 -18.46
C ARG A 851 -27.48 -14.37 -18.18
N VAL A 852 -28.45 -14.90 -18.93
CA VAL A 852 -28.90 -16.29 -18.84
C VAL A 852 -27.73 -17.25 -19.10
N SER A 853 -26.86 -16.93 -20.06
CA SER A 853 -25.66 -17.73 -20.33
C SER A 853 -24.68 -17.73 -19.14
N ARG A 854 -24.46 -16.58 -18.47
CA ARG A 854 -23.63 -16.48 -17.26
C ARG A 854 -24.23 -17.33 -16.15
N MET A 855 -25.54 -17.23 -15.91
CA MET A 855 -26.25 -18.01 -14.89
C MET A 855 -26.13 -19.52 -15.13
N ARG A 856 -26.31 -19.99 -16.38
CA ARG A 856 -26.13 -21.41 -16.73
C ARG A 856 -24.70 -21.88 -16.49
N ARG A 857 -23.69 -21.08 -16.84
CA ARG A 857 -22.28 -21.39 -16.57
C ARG A 857 -21.99 -21.46 -15.08
N ALA A 858 -22.44 -20.47 -14.30
CA ALA A 858 -22.26 -20.44 -12.85
C ALA A 858 -22.94 -21.62 -12.14
N LEU A 859 -24.19 -21.96 -12.52
CA LEU A 859 -24.88 -23.14 -12.02
C LEU A 859 -24.17 -24.44 -12.36
N THR A 860 -23.61 -24.54 -13.58
CA THR A 860 -22.82 -25.71 -13.99
C THR A 860 -21.55 -25.83 -13.16
N ALA A 861 -20.82 -24.73 -12.97
CA ALA A 861 -19.62 -24.69 -12.14
C ALA A 861 -19.94 -25.04 -10.67
N GLN A 862 -21.05 -24.55 -10.12
CA GLN A 862 -21.48 -24.88 -8.76
C GLN A 862 -21.82 -26.37 -8.63
N ARG A 863 -22.53 -26.96 -9.60
CA ARG A 863 -22.81 -28.40 -9.63
C ARG A 863 -21.52 -29.22 -9.67
N GLN A 864 -20.53 -28.80 -10.46
CA GLN A 864 -19.21 -29.44 -10.51
C GLN A 864 -18.47 -29.32 -9.16
N ARG A 865 -18.49 -28.15 -8.51
CA ARG A 865 -17.89 -27.93 -7.18
C ARG A 865 -18.57 -28.82 -6.12
N LEU A 866 -19.89 -28.91 -6.12
CA LEU A 866 -20.66 -29.78 -5.21
C LEU A 866 -20.34 -31.26 -5.45
N ALA A 867 -20.28 -31.69 -6.71
CA ALA A 867 -19.91 -33.06 -7.07
C ALA A 867 -18.48 -33.39 -6.61
N ALA A 868 -17.52 -32.48 -6.82
CA ALA A 868 -16.14 -32.63 -6.35
C ALA A 868 -16.06 -32.69 -4.81
N ALA A 869 -16.80 -31.84 -4.11
CA ALA A 869 -16.85 -31.85 -2.64
C ALA A 869 -17.46 -33.16 -2.09
N GLN A 870 -18.53 -33.65 -2.73
CA GLN A 870 -19.13 -34.95 -2.40
C GLN A 870 -18.17 -36.12 -2.65
N ALA A 871 -17.44 -36.10 -3.77
CA ALA A 871 -16.41 -37.09 -4.08
C ALA A 871 -15.26 -37.06 -3.05
N ALA A 872 -14.78 -35.87 -2.67
CA ALA A 872 -13.76 -35.71 -1.65
C ALA A 872 -14.23 -36.22 -0.27
N LEU A 873 -15.49 -35.94 0.11
CA LEU A 873 -16.07 -36.44 1.35
C LEU A 873 -16.18 -37.97 1.35
N ARG A 874 -16.55 -38.57 0.22
CA ARG A 874 -16.60 -40.03 0.04
C ARG A 874 -15.23 -40.66 0.22
N LEU A 875 -14.21 -40.13 -0.46
CA LEU A 875 -12.82 -40.59 -0.32
C LEU A 875 -12.32 -40.48 1.13
N LYS A 876 -12.68 -39.40 1.84
CA LYS A 876 -12.33 -39.21 3.25
C LYS A 876 -13.01 -40.25 4.16
N LYS A 877 -14.27 -40.60 3.89
CA LYS A 877 -14.98 -41.68 4.59
C LYS A 877 -14.34 -43.04 4.32
N GLU A 878 -13.98 -43.32 3.07
CA GLU A 878 -13.30 -44.57 2.66
C GLU A 878 -11.93 -44.70 3.36
N LYS A 879 -11.08 -43.67 3.32
CA LYS A 879 -9.79 -43.65 4.05
C LYS A 879 -9.95 -43.79 5.56
N LYS A 880 -11.00 -43.18 6.16
CA LYS A 880 -11.29 -43.32 7.59
C LYS A 880 -11.71 -44.76 7.93
N LEU A 881 -12.53 -45.38 7.08
CA LEU A 881 -12.96 -46.77 7.23
C LEU A 881 -11.76 -47.72 7.09
N GLU A 882 -10.90 -47.51 6.11
CA GLU A 882 -9.66 -48.26 5.91
C GLU A 882 -8.74 -48.18 7.14
N LYS A 883 -8.56 -46.97 7.70
CA LYS A 883 -7.77 -46.77 8.93
C LYS A 883 -8.38 -47.51 10.13
N LEU A 884 -9.71 -47.52 10.27
CA LEU A 884 -10.41 -48.26 11.33
C LEU A 884 -10.28 -49.78 11.13
N MET A 885 -10.35 -50.27 9.90
CA MET A 885 -10.14 -51.70 9.58
C MET A 885 -8.71 -52.12 9.90
N LEU A 886 -7.70 -51.32 9.53
CA LEU A 886 -6.30 -51.58 9.87
C LEU A 886 -6.04 -51.56 11.39
N GLN A 887 -6.69 -50.65 12.13
CA GLN A 887 -6.60 -50.63 13.60
C GLN A 887 -7.23 -51.87 14.22
N ARG A 888 -8.36 -52.36 13.68
CA ARG A 888 -9.01 -53.58 14.15
C ARG A 888 -8.15 -54.82 13.88
N LEU A 889 -7.56 -54.92 12.68
CA LEU A 889 -6.65 -56.01 12.34
C LEU A 889 -5.40 -56.04 13.23
N LYS A 890 -4.88 -54.86 13.62
CA LYS A 890 -3.76 -54.78 14.58
C LYS A 890 -4.18 -55.16 16.01
N GLY A 891 -5.38 -54.76 16.45
CA GLY A 891 -5.88 -55.08 17.79
C GLY A 891 -6.27 -56.57 17.99
N GLU A 892 -6.56 -57.30 16.93
CA GLU A 892 -6.86 -58.73 16.98
C GLU A 892 -5.58 -59.61 16.96
N GLY A 893 -4.43 -59.08 16.54
CA GLY A 893 -3.14 -59.79 16.54
C GLY A 893 -2.52 -59.98 17.92
N ASP A 894 -2.67 -59.00 18.82
CA ASP A 894 -2.06 -59.02 20.17
C ASP A 894 -2.84 -59.88 21.18
N LYS A 895 -3.99 -60.46 20.81
CA LYS A 895 -4.78 -61.33 21.70
C LYS A 895 -4.54 -62.83 21.51
N LYS A 896 -3.67 -63.26 20.59
CA LYS A 896 -3.50 -64.69 20.24
C LYS A 896 -2.11 -65.28 20.42
N THR A 897 -1.17 -64.58 21.06
CA THR A 897 0.13 -65.17 21.46
C THR A 897 0.39 -64.92 22.94
N GLY A 898 -0.06 -65.85 23.79
CA GLY A 898 0.16 -65.74 25.22
C GLY A 898 -0.44 -66.89 26.02
N GLU A 899 -0.30 -68.14 25.58
CA GLU A 899 -0.46 -69.29 26.48
C GLU A 899 0.37 -70.50 25.99
N THR A 900 1.17 -71.05 26.90
CA THR A 900 2.10 -72.20 26.82
C THR A 900 3.47 -71.95 26.14
N ALA A 901 4.65 -72.24 26.70
CA ALA A 901 5.07 -72.70 28.03
C ALA A 901 6.61 -72.48 28.18
N SER A 902 7.09 -72.24 29.40
CA SER A 902 8.23 -72.94 30.06
C SER A 902 8.87 -72.13 31.20
N GLU A 903 9.02 -72.82 32.32
CA GLU A 903 9.78 -72.45 33.50
C GLU A 903 11.29 -72.43 33.19
N GLU A 904 12.03 -71.44 33.71
CA GLU A 904 13.27 -71.64 34.49
C GLU A 904 13.74 -70.31 35.07
N GLY A 905 14.17 -70.32 36.34
CA GLY A 905 14.28 -69.13 37.18
C GLY A 905 15.62 -68.39 37.14
N LYS A 906 15.63 -67.17 37.73
CA LYS A 906 16.55 -66.70 38.78
C LYS A 906 16.42 -65.19 39.04
N ALA A 907 16.23 -64.88 40.32
CA ALA A 907 16.86 -63.81 41.11
C ALA A 907 16.75 -62.30 40.73
N SER A 908 16.13 -61.59 41.68
CA SER A 908 16.65 -60.39 42.39
C SER A 908 16.30 -58.96 41.91
N GLY A 909 15.87 -58.14 42.91
CA GLY A 909 15.86 -56.67 42.92
C GLY A 909 14.51 -56.03 42.53
N GLY A 910 13.69 -55.39 43.36
CA GLY A 910 13.91 -54.76 44.66
C GLY A 910 13.91 -53.23 44.54
N LYS A 911 12.74 -52.55 44.65
CA LYS A 911 12.53 -51.21 45.27
C LYS A 911 11.12 -50.68 44.94
N ARG A 912 10.23 -50.66 45.93
CA ARG A 912 9.87 -49.52 46.83
C ARG A 912 8.77 -48.61 46.27
N ILE A 913 7.55 -48.97 46.67
CA ILE A 913 6.39 -48.11 46.84
C ILE A 913 6.66 -47.13 48.00
N ARG A 914 6.29 -45.86 47.84
CA ARG A 914 6.18 -44.89 48.95
C ARG A 914 4.84 -44.17 48.86
N GLY A 915 3.94 -44.53 49.76
CA GLY A 915 2.82 -43.69 50.18
C GLY A 915 3.21 -42.81 51.37
N HIS A 916 2.58 -41.64 51.47
CA HIS A 916 2.50 -40.76 52.65
C HIS A 916 1.15 -40.01 52.49
N ARG A 917 0.09 -40.31 53.25
CA ARG A 917 -0.19 -40.11 54.69
C ARG A 917 -0.18 -38.62 55.08
N GLY A 918 -1.33 -38.18 55.60
CA GLY A 918 -1.71 -36.77 55.70
C GLY A 918 -1.21 -36.05 56.96
N LYS A 919 -1.68 -34.80 57.12
CA LYS A 919 -1.65 -34.06 58.38
C LYS A 919 -2.87 -33.13 58.51
N LYS A 920 -3.47 -33.21 59.69
CA LYS A 920 -4.53 -32.38 60.30
C LYS A 920 -3.90 -31.20 61.06
N LYS A 921 -4.77 -30.26 61.49
CA LYS A 921 -4.63 -29.12 62.45
C LYS A 921 -4.35 -27.76 61.75
N THR A 922 -4.97 -26.63 62.11
CA THR A 922 -5.66 -26.22 63.36
C THR A 922 -6.54 -24.98 63.14
N GLN A 923 -7.53 -24.79 64.02
CA GLN A 923 -8.40 -23.62 64.20
C GLN A 923 -7.68 -22.38 64.76
N GLY A 924 -8.33 -21.22 64.56
CA GLY A 924 -8.17 -19.92 65.25
C GLY A 924 -8.54 -18.82 64.24
N GLY A 925 -9.61 -18.03 64.31
CA GLY A 925 -10.38 -17.54 65.45
C GLY A 925 -9.93 -16.10 65.75
N THR A 926 -10.68 -15.09 65.27
CA THR A 926 -11.01 -13.83 65.98
C THR A 926 -11.91 -12.92 65.14
N ASP A 927 -13.01 -12.52 65.76
CA ASP A 927 -13.93 -11.43 65.42
C ASP A 927 -13.25 -10.06 65.32
N SER A 928 -13.86 -9.14 64.57
CA SER A 928 -14.11 -7.76 65.02
C SER A 928 -15.11 -7.03 64.11
N LYS A 929 -16.32 -6.83 64.66
CA LYS A 929 -17.26 -5.77 64.27
C LYS A 929 -16.73 -4.43 64.80
N VAL A 930 -16.71 -3.36 64.00
CA VAL A 930 -16.83 -1.98 64.51
C VAL A 930 -17.64 -1.09 63.55
N GLN A 931 -18.79 -0.67 64.08
CA GLN A 931 -19.56 0.57 63.99
C GLN A 931 -19.48 1.57 62.83
N GLN A 932 -20.70 1.94 62.42
CA GLN A 932 -21.19 3.24 61.95
C GLN A 932 -20.45 4.47 62.51
N GLN A 933 -20.26 5.47 61.64
CA GLN A 933 -20.48 6.86 62.04
C GLN A 933 -21.06 7.69 60.89
N GLN A 934 -22.17 8.34 61.21
CA GLN A 934 -22.83 9.40 60.46
C GLN A 934 -21.96 10.65 60.45
N GLN A 935 -21.88 11.35 59.32
CA GLN A 935 -21.75 12.80 59.31
C GLN A 935 -22.65 13.41 58.23
N GLN A 936 -23.58 14.22 58.71
CA GLN A 936 -24.38 15.18 57.98
C GLN A 936 -23.54 16.45 57.74
N GLY A 937 -23.82 17.16 56.65
CA GLY A 937 -23.56 18.60 56.59
C GLY A 937 -23.06 19.13 55.24
N ALA A 938 -23.96 19.86 54.56
CA ALA A 938 -23.75 21.18 53.94
C ALA A 938 -24.34 21.30 52.54
N GLN A 939 -25.48 21.98 52.46
CA GLN A 939 -26.02 22.60 51.25
C GLN A 939 -25.12 23.75 50.79
N PRO A 940 -25.10 24.04 49.47
CA PRO A 940 -25.07 25.43 49.03
C PRO A 940 -26.22 25.75 48.05
N THR A 941 -27.02 26.72 48.49
CA THR A 941 -27.57 27.86 47.73
C THR A 941 -27.94 27.68 46.26
N LYS A 942 -29.26 27.72 46.02
CA LYS A 942 -29.90 28.04 44.74
C LYS A 942 -29.45 29.41 44.23
N THR A 943 -28.94 29.46 43.00
CA THR A 943 -28.88 30.68 42.19
C THR A 943 -29.76 30.46 40.96
N GLU A 944 -30.78 31.32 40.82
CA GLU A 944 -31.67 31.34 39.67
C GLU A 944 -30.89 31.70 38.39
N LYS A 945 -31.05 30.90 37.35
CA LYS A 945 -30.62 31.21 35.98
C LYS A 945 -31.84 31.35 35.07
N PRO A 946 -31.80 32.27 34.09
CA PRO A 946 -32.94 32.64 33.26
C PRO A 946 -33.37 31.49 32.33
N LYS A 947 -34.69 31.41 32.08
CA LYS A 947 -35.33 30.46 31.16
C LYS A 947 -34.77 30.62 29.74
N VAL A 948 -33.92 29.68 29.33
CA VAL A 948 -33.59 29.44 27.92
C VAL A 948 -34.58 28.39 27.39
N GLN A 949 -35.21 28.69 26.25
CA GLN A 949 -36.14 27.78 25.57
C GLN A 949 -35.47 26.40 25.33
N PRO A 950 -36.22 25.29 25.46
CA PRO A 950 -35.65 23.98 25.25
C PRO A 950 -35.29 23.83 23.76
N LYS A 951 -33.99 23.86 23.45
CA LYS A 951 -33.50 23.24 22.22
C LYS A 951 -33.99 21.79 22.26
N GLN A 952 -34.69 21.36 21.21
CA GLN A 952 -34.97 19.95 20.98
C GLN A 952 -33.64 19.20 21.02
N GLU A 953 -33.37 18.58 22.17
CA GLU A 953 -32.31 17.62 22.33
C GLU A 953 -32.73 16.41 21.49
N ILE A 954 -32.20 16.33 20.26
CA ILE A 954 -32.22 15.08 19.52
C ILE A 954 -31.54 14.08 20.46
N LYS A 955 -32.34 13.20 21.09
CA LYS A 955 -31.84 12.09 21.89
C LYS A 955 -30.88 11.31 21.00
N ARG A 956 -29.59 11.59 21.15
CA ARG A 956 -28.52 10.82 20.56
C ARG A 956 -28.67 9.42 21.15
N GLN A 957 -29.13 8.47 20.35
CA GLN A 957 -28.90 7.07 20.70
C GLN A 957 -27.38 6.91 20.73
N SER A 958 -26.78 6.86 21.93
CA SER A 958 -25.37 6.51 22.03
C SER A 958 -25.18 5.11 21.43
N PHE A 959 -24.01 4.89 20.83
CA PHE A 959 -23.59 3.59 20.29
C PHE A 959 -23.83 2.44 21.28
N ASP A 960 -23.83 2.72 22.59
CA ASP A 960 -23.93 1.72 23.66
C ASP A 960 -25.31 1.03 23.75
N ASN A 961 -26.37 1.56 23.13
CA ASN A 961 -27.74 1.06 23.34
C ASN A 961 -28.29 0.15 22.22
N ALA A 962 -27.56 -0.07 21.13
CA ALA A 962 -28.02 -0.92 20.03
C ALA A 962 -27.54 -2.38 20.22
N LYS A 963 -28.46 -3.30 20.54
CA LYS A 963 -28.18 -4.75 20.46
C LYS A 963 -28.11 -5.16 19.00
N ALA A 964 -26.91 -5.35 18.46
CA ALA A 964 -26.70 -5.54 17.03
C ALA A 964 -26.75 -7.02 16.58
N VAL A 965 -26.73 -7.99 17.50
CA VAL A 965 -26.52 -9.40 17.15
C VAL A 965 -27.41 -10.33 17.98
N THR A 966 -28.08 -11.27 17.31
CA THR A 966 -28.76 -12.40 17.96
C THR A 966 -27.74 -13.41 18.44
N VAL A 967 -27.81 -13.81 19.72
CA VAL A 967 -26.83 -14.68 20.38
C VAL A 967 -27.42 -16.09 20.58
N ASP A 968 -26.73 -17.11 20.07
CA ASP A 968 -26.94 -18.51 20.48
C ASP A 968 -25.96 -18.81 21.63
N GLU A 969 -26.46 -18.79 22.85
CA GLU A 969 -25.64 -18.98 24.06
C GLU A 969 -24.92 -20.33 24.08
N LYS A 970 -25.55 -21.39 23.53
CA LYS A 970 -24.96 -22.73 23.51
C LYS A 970 -23.80 -22.81 22.53
N ALA A 971 -23.94 -22.18 21.36
CA ALA A 971 -22.85 -22.07 20.39
C ALA A 971 -21.69 -21.25 20.96
N LEU A 972 -21.99 -20.19 21.70
CA LEU A 972 -20.99 -19.33 22.33
C LEU A 972 -20.23 -20.06 23.45
N ASP A 973 -20.92 -20.82 24.30
CA ASP A 973 -20.31 -21.67 25.33
C ASP A 973 -19.43 -22.76 24.73
N ALA A 974 -19.85 -23.35 23.61
CA ALA A 974 -19.03 -24.31 22.89
C ALA A 974 -17.75 -23.66 22.31
N ALA A 975 -17.85 -22.41 21.83
CA ALA A 975 -16.73 -21.70 21.21
C ALA A 975 -15.69 -21.19 22.22
N TRP A 976 -16.13 -20.68 23.37
CA TRP A 976 -15.24 -20.09 24.39
C TRP A 976 -14.92 -21.04 25.56
N GLY A 977 -15.60 -22.19 25.61
CA GLY A 977 -15.63 -23.10 26.75
C GLY A 977 -16.51 -22.54 27.87
N SER A 978 -17.13 -23.43 28.65
CA SER A 978 -17.89 -23.02 29.84
C SER A 978 -16.99 -22.21 30.77
N ALA A 979 -17.28 -20.92 30.94
CA ALA A 979 -16.65 -20.13 31.98
C ALA A 979 -16.96 -20.82 33.32
N SER A 980 -15.93 -21.21 34.07
CA SER A 980 -16.12 -21.62 35.46
C SER A 980 -16.63 -20.38 36.20
N SER A 981 -17.93 -20.36 36.47
CA SER A 981 -18.65 -19.30 37.15
C SER A 981 -18.01 -18.91 38.47
#